data_AF-A0A1F6HJG3-F1
#
_entry.id   AF-A0A1F6HJG3-F1
#
_cell.length_a   1.000
_cell.length_b   1.000
_cell.length_c   1.000
_cell.angle_alpha   90.00
_cell.angle_beta   90.00
_cell.angle_gamma   90.00
#
_symmetry.space_group_name_H-M   'P 1'
#
loop_
_entity.id
_entity.type
_entity.pdbx_description
1 polymer ?
#
loop_
_entity_poly.entity_id
_entity_poly.type
_entity_poly.pdbx_seq_one_letter_code
_entity_poly.pdbx_strand_id
1 'polypeptide(L)'
;MKISISIKEKKVLKIKHWFENAPWLRIIIVLSVILSIAATVYSYSHDYIIAYGDAESHLDIAKRVVHGLTPGFAQLGGIWLPLPHIFMLPFILSDFLWRTGLAGSIISGVAFIISTIYIYKLTNLITKNNLASAVAAIIFATNPNVLYMQSTPMTEMTLIVFFILSSYYFVKFLLNKESILSLIASAFFAFCATLSRYDGWFLVIIEALIVILVQIPKDIPKRLMRNIIQLIKPSDDNSFLLNGKFKQVFEFDLKNHLWDKKNLEKIKGTFLLFATPAFFGILIWLIWDLLILGDPFYFTNSQFSAKSQQHNWLIKNQLPSYHNLLSSFLYYFFTSMSNIGIIIFAISLIGFVMFLLNKDKRNSLAISLILIVPFIFYVATLFIGQSVIFIPSLTPSSFEWRLFNARYGTMMVPFAAIFFAYLFYKSKVSSKALLAALFVIQLGLYVIGYSKVITLADGTEGLSRARSPNVESWMAKNYDGGLVLMDDYARTMSIIRSNVPMQNVIYVGTKPYWEESLAEPEKYAKWVVVQNKDDVWKYIYSNPIAQGRLYKYFEKAYTSPEILVFKRVNEESIVKSYMTPTYVSNNNQEILWPVQAIDTMKYSRDYARDPEIFKYIPSVVDMVSSLKATHIALATPYNEEFYPILKAWVEQARRKNLKVWFRGNFAEWEGWFDYPKNMTASQHHQSTYAFIQQHSELFETGDIFTPAPEPENGSIGDPRTSSENAKSFNNFLIDSYANCQKAFEDINQFLENNKKSVTCGYFSMNGDVAKESLTRETVKKTGNVVVIDHYVKDPRQLFTDIDYLHQKYDANIVLGEFGAPIPDINGKMTEEKQAEFINELLKQAYMNKKYVVGVNYWTVTGSSTALYNDDGSERKATKIIKQYYLPNIIRGTVSNTLGEPIAKVAIKTQDGLNATLTDKDGRFSLLVPSVDNQIYIMNDKYKNIKEAVKGKNRQTVINLTLEPKKIDTFYKIKNILKSIGIL
;
A
#
# COMPACT_ATOMS: atom_id res chain seq x y z
N MET A 1 8.31 -13.95 -67.91
CA MET A 1 6.86 -13.74 -68.07
C MET A 1 6.52 -12.32 -67.62
N LYS A 2 6.30 -11.37 -68.55
CA LYS A 2 5.90 -9.98 -68.24
C LYS A 2 4.39 -9.97 -68.00
N ILE A 3 3.96 -9.94 -66.73
CA ILE A 3 2.54 -9.77 -66.39
C ILE A 3 2.22 -8.28 -66.51
N SER A 4 1.61 -7.86 -67.63
CA SER A 4 1.04 -6.52 -67.77
C SER A 4 -0.42 -6.53 -67.34
N ILE A 5 -0.73 -5.92 -66.19
CA ILE A 5 -2.11 -5.73 -65.75
C ILE A 5 -2.64 -4.47 -66.46
N SER A 6 -3.44 -4.66 -67.50
CA SER A 6 -4.15 -3.58 -68.21
C SER A 6 -5.48 -3.31 -67.50
N ILE A 7 -5.52 -2.25 -66.68
CA ILE A 7 -6.77 -1.75 -66.09
C ILE A 7 -7.39 -0.76 -67.08
N LYS A 8 -8.57 -1.07 -67.64
CA LYS A 8 -9.30 -0.19 -68.58
C LYS A 8 -9.48 1.21 -67.98
N GLU A 9 -8.93 2.23 -68.64
CA GLU A 9 -8.89 3.63 -68.23
C GLU A 9 -10.28 4.20 -67.86
N LYS A 10 -11.35 3.78 -68.57
CA LYS A 10 -12.74 4.13 -68.25
C LYS A 10 -13.20 3.67 -66.85
N LYS A 11 -12.77 2.49 -66.36
CA LYS A 11 -13.10 2.04 -65.00
C LYS A 11 -12.35 2.86 -63.94
N VAL A 12 -11.09 3.21 -64.22
CA VAL A 12 -10.27 4.06 -63.34
C VAL A 12 -10.86 5.47 -63.24
N LEU A 13 -11.33 6.05 -64.35
CA LEU A 13 -11.99 7.35 -64.39
C LEU A 13 -13.33 7.36 -63.63
N LYS A 14 -14.13 6.29 -63.78
CA LYS A 14 -15.41 6.16 -63.05
C LYS A 14 -15.22 6.03 -61.54
N ILE A 15 -14.20 5.26 -61.13
CA ILE A 15 -13.77 5.15 -59.73
C ILE A 15 -13.28 6.51 -59.24
N LYS A 16 -12.37 7.17 -59.97
CA LYS A 16 -11.85 8.51 -59.64
C LYS A 16 -12.98 9.52 -59.41
N HIS A 17 -13.97 9.57 -60.30
CA HIS A 17 -15.10 10.49 -60.20
C HIS A 17 -16.02 10.19 -58.99
N TRP A 18 -16.23 8.91 -58.68
CA TRP A 18 -16.95 8.51 -57.46
C TRP A 18 -16.19 8.92 -56.19
N PHE A 19 -14.87 8.72 -56.15
CA PHE A 19 -14.01 9.12 -55.03
C PHE A 19 -13.93 10.65 -54.86
N GLU A 20 -13.99 11.43 -55.95
CA GLU A 20 -13.94 12.90 -55.90
C GLU A 20 -15.23 13.53 -55.37
N ASN A 21 -16.39 12.93 -55.66
CA ASN A 21 -17.71 13.43 -55.29
C ASN A 21 -18.31 12.78 -54.03
N ALA A 22 -17.62 11.81 -53.42
CA ALA A 22 -18.13 11.10 -52.25
C ALA A 22 -18.36 12.07 -51.06
N PRO A 23 -19.44 11.91 -50.28
CA PRO A 23 -19.70 12.72 -49.10
C PRO A 23 -18.82 12.26 -47.92
N TRP A 24 -17.50 12.30 -48.10
CA TRP A 24 -16.49 11.74 -47.18
C TRP A 24 -16.72 12.13 -45.73
N LEU A 25 -17.03 13.41 -45.46
CA LEU A 25 -17.28 13.87 -44.10
C LEU A 25 -18.43 13.11 -43.42
N ARG A 26 -19.53 12.82 -44.13
CA ARG A 26 -20.67 12.06 -43.58
C ARG A 26 -20.26 10.61 -43.30
N ILE A 27 -19.50 10.00 -44.19
CA ILE A 27 -18.97 8.64 -44.02
C ILE A 27 -18.07 8.59 -42.79
N ILE A 28 -17.18 9.56 -42.62
CA ILE A 28 -16.26 9.64 -41.48
C ILE A 28 -17.02 9.82 -40.16
N ILE A 29 -18.08 10.62 -40.13
CA ILE A 29 -18.93 10.79 -38.94
C ILE A 29 -19.59 9.46 -38.55
N VAL A 30 -20.22 8.78 -39.51
CA VAL A 30 -20.89 7.49 -39.25
C VAL A 30 -19.87 6.44 -38.80
N LEU A 31 -18.72 6.38 -39.48
CA LEU A 31 -17.65 5.46 -39.15
C LEU A 31 -17.10 5.69 -37.74
N SER A 32 -16.83 6.95 -37.34
CA SER A 32 -16.29 7.24 -36.02
C SER A 32 -17.28 6.92 -34.90
N VAL A 33 -18.59 7.14 -35.11
CA VAL A 33 -19.63 6.72 -34.17
C VAL A 33 -19.66 5.20 -34.02
N ILE A 34 -19.67 4.46 -35.13
CA ILE A 34 -19.68 2.98 -35.09
C ILE A 34 -18.44 2.46 -34.37
N LEU A 35 -17.27 2.97 -34.71
CA LEU A 35 -16.00 2.53 -34.11
C LEU A 35 -15.93 2.87 -32.62
N SER A 36 -16.39 4.06 -32.21
CA SER A 36 -16.45 4.47 -30.80
C SER A 36 -17.35 3.54 -29.99
N ILE A 37 -18.57 3.26 -30.49
CA ILE A 37 -19.51 2.35 -29.83
C ILE A 37 -18.93 0.93 -29.79
N ALA A 38 -18.42 0.42 -30.90
CA ALA A 38 -17.87 -0.94 -30.97
C ALA A 38 -16.67 -1.13 -30.02
N ALA A 39 -15.75 -0.17 -29.98
CA ALA A 39 -14.60 -0.22 -29.08
C ALA A 39 -15.02 -0.10 -27.61
N THR A 40 -16.00 0.75 -27.29
CA THR A 40 -16.54 0.87 -25.93
C THR A 40 -17.27 -0.40 -25.48
N VAL A 41 -18.08 -1.02 -26.34
CA VAL A 41 -18.73 -2.31 -26.07
C VAL A 41 -17.69 -3.42 -25.87
N TYR A 42 -16.67 -3.46 -26.72
CA TYR A 42 -15.56 -4.41 -26.57
C TYR A 42 -14.84 -4.22 -25.24
N SER A 43 -14.45 -2.99 -24.90
CA SER A 43 -13.79 -2.70 -23.62
C SER A 43 -14.67 -2.97 -22.41
N TYR A 44 -15.98 -2.69 -22.49
CA TYR A 44 -16.94 -2.99 -21.44
C TYR A 44 -17.05 -4.49 -21.18
N SER A 45 -17.23 -5.29 -22.24
CA SER A 45 -17.37 -6.76 -22.14
C SER A 45 -16.13 -7.49 -21.60
N HIS A 46 -14.96 -6.85 -21.63
CA HIS A 46 -13.69 -7.40 -21.15
C HIS A 46 -13.17 -6.74 -19.87
N ASP A 47 -13.95 -5.87 -19.22
CA ASP A 47 -13.55 -5.10 -18.03
C ASP A 47 -12.29 -4.21 -18.25
N TYR A 48 -12.12 -3.69 -19.47
CA TYR A 48 -10.98 -2.84 -19.82
C TYR A 48 -11.22 -1.34 -19.61
N ILE A 49 -12.46 -0.89 -19.44
CA ILE A 49 -12.79 0.55 -19.32
C ILE A 49 -12.04 1.20 -18.14
N ILE A 50 -12.00 0.52 -17.00
CA ILE A 50 -11.35 0.97 -15.77
C ILE A 50 -10.07 0.17 -15.47
N ALA A 51 -9.40 -0.35 -16.51
CA ALA A 51 -8.14 -1.06 -16.32
C ALA A 51 -7.02 -0.14 -15.82
N TYR A 52 -7.07 1.16 -16.12
CA TYR A 52 -6.15 2.14 -15.55
C TYR A 52 -6.52 2.51 -14.10
N GLY A 53 -5.55 2.58 -13.19
CA GLY A 53 -5.82 3.07 -11.84
C GLY A 53 -6.23 4.55 -11.81
N ASP A 54 -5.69 5.36 -12.72
CA ASP A 54 -6.05 6.78 -12.88
C ASP A 54 -7.49 6.97 -13.37
N ALA A 55 -8.01 6.01 -14.15
CA ALA A 55 -9.38 6.03 -14.65
C ALA A 55 -10.40 5.98 -13.51
N GLU A 56 -10.15 5.16 -12.47
CA GLU A 56 -10.99 5.11 -11.27
C GLU A 56 -10.94 6.44 -10.51
N SER A 57 -9.74 7.02 -10.36
CA SER A 57 -9.57 8.32 -9.69
C SER A 57 -10.32 9.46 -10.39
N HIS A 58 -10.30 9.52 -11.73
CA HIS A 58 -11.03 10.54 -12.49
C HIS A 58 -12.55 10.45 -12.29
N LEU A 59 -13.10 9.23 -12.30
CA LEU A 59 -14.51 8.98 -12.04
C LEU A 59 -14.90 9.38 -10.62
N ASP A 60 -14.08 9.01 -9.64
CA ASP A 60 -14.33 9.30 -8.23
C ASP A 60 -14.26 10.80 -7.93
N ILE A 61 -13.32 11.54 -8.52
CA ILE A 61 -13.27 13.01 -8.42
C ILE A 61 -14.57 13.64 -8.91
N ALA A 62 -15.05 13.25 -10.09
CA ALA A 62 -16.33 13.76 -10.60
C ALA A 62 -17.50 13.37 -9.68
N LYS A 63 -17.51 12.15 -9.12
CA LYS A 63 -18.57 11.67 -8.23
C LYS A 63 -18.60 12.43 -6.91
N ARG A 64 -17.44 12.76 -6.33
CA ARG A 64 -17.32 13.50 -5.05
C ARG A 64 -17.93 14.90 -5.12
N VAL A 65 -17.86 15.56 -6.28
CA VAL A 65 -18.46 16.87 -6.49
C VAL A 65 -19.97 16.86 -6.25
N VAL A 66 -20.67 15.77 -6.63
CA VAL A 66 -22.14 15.68 -6.54
C VAL A 66 -22.64 14.83 -5.37
N HIS A 67 -22.02 13.68 -5.10
CA HIS A 67 -22.45 12.69 -4.09
C HIS A 67 -21.31 12.31 -3.13
N GLY A 68 -20.34 13.19 -2.88
CA GLY A 68 -19.36 13.01 -1.80
C GLY A 68 -20.00 13.23 -0.42
N LEU A 69 -19.30 12.83 0.65
CA LEU A 69 -19.71 13.14 2.03
C LEU A 69 -19.78 14.67 2.27
N THR A 70 -18.93 15.43 1.57
CA THR A 70 -18.92 16.91 1.56
C THR A 70 -18.94 17.40 0.11
N PRO A 71 -20.10 17.35 -0.57
CA PRO A 71 -20.20 17.65 -1.99
C PRO A 71 -19.93 19.13 -2.27
N GLY A 72 -19.39 19.43 -3.45
CA GLY A 72 -19.06 20.78 -3.88
C GLY A 72 -17.87 20.82 -4.82
N PHE A 73 -17.70 21.94 -5.54
CA PHE A 73 -16.63 22.10 -6.53
C PHE A 73 -15.23 21.97 -5.92
N ALA A 74 -15.04 22.27 -4.64
CA ALA A 74 -13.76 22.07 -3.95
C ALA A 74 -13.26 20.62 -4.03
N GLN A 75 -14.15 19.65 -4.27
CA GLN A 75 -13.79 18.23 -4.46
C GLN A 75 -13.12 17.91 -5.79
N LEU A 76 -12.98 18.89 -6.71
CA LEU A 76 -12.16 18.74 -7.92
C LEU A 76 -10.66 18.55 -7.60
N GLY A 77 -10.23 18.90 -6.38
CA GLY A 77 -8.84 18.77 -5.94
C GLY A 77 -7.92 19.84 -6.57
N GLY A 78 -6.61 19.57 -6.56
CA GLY A 78 -5.59 20.49 -7.08
C GLY A 78 -4.39 19.80 -7.72
N ILE A 79 -4.57 18.59 -8.27
CA ILE A 79 -3.51 17.84 -8.96
C ILE A 79 -3.82 17.67 -10.44
N TRP A 80 -5.06 17.28 -10.77
CA TRP A 80 -5.51 17.18 -12.15
C TRP A 80 -6.40 18.35 -12.51
N LEU A 81 -6.25 18.83 -13.75
CA LEU A 81 -7.03 19.94 -14.25
C LEU A 81 -8.51 19.57 -14.37
N PRO A 82 -9.44 20.53 -14.17
CA PRO A 82 -10.80 20.21 -13.75
C PRO A 82 -11.74 19.87 -14.90
N LEU A 83 -11.45 20.30 -16.13
CA LEU A 83 -12.42 20.27 -17.23
C LEU A 83 -12.93 18.86 -17.57
N PRO A 84 -12.09 17.80 -17.62
CA PRO A 84 -12.56 16.44 -17.89
C PRO A 84 -13.57 15.97 -16.83
N HIS A 85 -13.33 16.30 -15.55
CA HIS A 85 -14.22 15.95 -14.44
C HIS A 85 -15.55 16.70 -14.51
N ILE A 86 -15.51 17.99 -14.88
CA ILE A 86 -16.72 18.83 -15.04
C ILE A 86 -17.63 18.25 -16.14
N PHE A 87 -17.06 17.78 -17.25
CA PHE A 87 -17.86 17.16 -18.31
C PHE A 87 -18.50 15.83 -17.90
N MET A 88 -17.91 15.10 -16.95
CA MET A 88 -18.49 13.85 -16.45
C MET A 88 -19.69 14.08 -15.51
N LEU A 89 -19.86 15.28 -14.93
CA LEU A 89 -20.88 15.55 -13.90
C LEU A 89 -22.31 15.11 -14.27
N PRO A 90 -22.84 15.37 -15.50
CA PRO A 90 -24.18 14.94 -15.85
C PRO A 90 -24.37 13.41 -15.85
N PHE A 91 -23.29 12.67 -16.14
CA PHE A 91 -23.32 11.22 -16.30
C PHE A 91 -23.00 10.48 -15.00
N ILE A 92 -22.16 11.07 -14.15
CA ILE A 92 -21.71 10.46 -12.88
C ILE A 92 -22.83 10.36 -11.84
N LEU A 93 -23.94 11.09 -12.04
CA LEU A 93 -25.16 10.97 -11.23
C LEU A 93 -25.74 9.56 -11.26
N SER A 94 -25.61 8.84 -12.39
CA SER A 94 -25.99 7.44 -12.50
C SER A 94 -24.92 6.55 -11.88
N ASP A 95 -25.26 5.84 -10.80
CA ASP A 95 -24.35 4.88 -10.17
C ASP A 95 -23.94 3.76 -11.14
N PHE A 96 -24.81 3.37 -12.07
CA PHE A 96 -24.44 2.42 -13.11
C PHE A 96 -23.33 2.96 -14.01
N LEU A 97 -23.47 4.18 -14.53
CA LEU A 97 -22.48 4.78 -15.43
C LEU A 97 -21.16 5.09 -14.70
N TRP A 98 -21.23 5.49 -13.43
CA TRP A 98 -20.06 5.67 -12.57
C TRP A 98 -19.34 4.36 -12.33
N ARG A 99 -20.03 3.32 -11.83
CA ARG A 99 -19.41 2.06 -11.45
C ARG A 99 -18.85 1.25 -12.62
N THR A 100 -19.43 1.42 -13.81
CA THR A 100 -18.94 0.78 -15.04
C THR A 100 -17.88 1.59 -15.77
N GLY A 101 -17.64 2.83 -15.33
CA GLY A 101 -16.78 3.81 -15.99
C GLY A 101 -17.31 4.42 -17.28
N LEU A 102 -18.51 4.01 -17.73
CA LEU A 102 -19.15 4.53 -18.95
C LEU A 102 -19.38 6.05 -18.91
N ALA A 103 -19.52 6.65 -17.72
CA ALA A 103 -19.65 8.10 -17.57
C ALA A 103 -18.49 8.86 -18.24
N GLY A 104 -17.25 8.40 -18.06
CA GLY A 104 -16.10 9.00 -18.72
C GLY A 104 -15.90 8.51 -20.16
N SER A 105 -16.24 7.25 -20.47
CA SER A 105 -16.19 6.72 -21.85
C SER A 105 -17.08 7.52 -22.81
N ILE A 106 -18.24 8.01 -22.37
CA ILE A 106 -19.12 8.85 -23.18
C ILE A 106 -18.40 10.16 -23.56
N ILE A 107 -17.75 10.82 -22.60
CA ILE A 107 -17.00 12.07 -22.84
C ILE A 107 -15.84 11.83 -23.80
N SER A 108 -15.04 10.80 -23.53
CA SER A 108 -13.91 10.41 -24.38
C SER A 108 -14.36 10.01 -25.80
N GLY A 109 -15.50 9.33 -25.95
CA GLY A 109 -16.06 8.95 -27.24
C GLY A 109 -16.55 10.16 -28.06
N VAL A 110 -17.23 11.12 -27.42
CA VAL A 110 -17.61 12.39 -28.07
C VAL A 110 -16.36 13.17 -28.49
N ALA A 111 -15.35 13.25 -27.62
CA ALA A 111 -14.07 13.87 -27.94
C ALA A 111 -13.37 13.19 -29.13
N PHE A 112 -13.40 11.86 -29.21
CA PHE A 112 -12.88 11.08 -30.33
C PHE A 112 -13.60 11.37 -31.65
N ILE A 113 -14.94 11.41 -31.64
CA ILE A 113 -15.74 11.70 -32.84
C ILE A 113 -15.42 13.11 -33.36
N ILE A 114 -15.40 14.11 -32.48
CA ILE A 114 -15.08 15.50 -32.84
C ILE A 114 -13.64 15.60 -33.34
N SER A 115 -12.68 14.95 -32.67
CA SER A 115 -11.27 14.91 -33.09
C SER A 115 -11.14 14.34 -34.51
N THR A 116 -11.83 13.23 -34.80
CA THR A 116 -11.82 12.60 -36.12
C THR A 116 -12.36 13.56 -37.20
N ILE A 117 -13.47 14.25 -36.91
CA ILE A 117 -14.07 15.26 -37.79
C ILE A 117 -13.11 16.43 -38.03
N TYR A 118 -12.45 16.93 -36.99
CA TYR A 118 -11.57 18.09 -37.12
C TYR A 118 -10.18 17.75 -37.65
N ILE A 119 -9.70 16.51 -37.52
CA ILE A 119 -8.54 16.00 -38.27
C ILE A 119 -8.84 15.97 -39.77
N TYR A 120 -10.03 15.50 -40.17
CA TYR A 120 -10.50 15.61 -41.55
C TYR A 120 -10.50 17.08 -42.01
N LYS A 121 -11.14 17.98 -41.26
CA LYS A 121 -11.26 19.40 -41.63
C LYS A 121 -9.91 20.12 -41.66
N LEU A 122 -9.01 19.84 -40.72
CA LEU A 122 -7.66 20.41 -40.67
C LEU A 122 -6.82 19.92 -41.84
N THR A 123 -6.85 18.62 -42.14
CA THR A 123 -6.16 18.08 -43.32
C THR A 123 -6.74 18.65 -44.61
N ASN A 124 -8.05 18.88 -44.69
CA ASN A 124 -8.69 19.53 -45.83
C ASN A 124 -8.25 20.98 -45.97
N LEU A 125 -8.19 21.72 -44.86
CA LEU A 125 -7.71 23.09 -44.82
C LEU A 125 -6.26 23.19 -45.33
N ILE A 126 -5.43 22.20 -45.01
CA ILE A 126 -4.04 22.14 -45.44
C ILE A 126 -3.92 21.68 -46.91
N THR A 127 -4.62 20.62 -47.33
CA THR A 127 -4.40 19.95 -48.63
C THR A 127 -5.37 20.34 -49.72
N LYS A 128 -6.53 20.90 -49.36
CA LYS A 128 -7.72 21.10 -50.21
C LYS A 128 -8.17 19.82 -50.92
N ASN A 129 -7.94 18.65 -50.32
CA ASN A 129 -8.22 17.36 -50.93
C ASN A 129 -9.06 16.47 -49.99
N ASN A 130 -10.28 16.12 -50.40
CA ASN A 130 -11.22 15.33 -49.60
C ASN A 130 -10.70 13.91 -49.32
N LEU A 131 -10.08 13.26 -50.31
CA LEU A 131 -9.56 11.90 -50.14
C LEU A 131 -8.40 11.85 -49.14
N ALA A 132 -7.44 12.77 -49.23
CA ALA A 132 -6.36 12.87 -48.26
C ALA A 132 -6.91 13.17 -46.85
N SER A 133 -7.93 14.01 -46.76
CA SER A 133 -8.62 14.31 -45.50
C SER A 133 -9.29 13.08 -44.89
N ALA A 134 -9.93 12.25 -45.72
CA ALA A 134 -10.52 10.99 -45.30
C ALA A 134 -9.43 10.00 -44.83
N VAL A 135 -8.30 9.92 -45.52
CA VAL A 135 -7.15 9.08 -45.11
C VAL A 135 -6.63 9.48 -43.73
N ALA A 136 -6.46 10.77 -43.45
CA ALA A 136 -6.04 11.24 -42.13
C ALA A 136 -7.03 10.80 -41.04
N ALA A 137 -8.33 11.04 -41.28
CA ALA A 137 -9.37 10.67 -40.32
C ALA A 137 -9.45 9.16 -40.09
N ILE A 138 -9.31 8.33 -41.15
CA ILE A 138 -9.30 6.87 -41.04
C ILE A 138 -8.10 6.40 -40.21
N ILE A 139 -6.89 6.90 -40.47
CA ILE A 139 -5.69 6.50 -39.72
C ILE A 139 -5.84 6.78 -38.23
N PHE A 140 -6.41 7.93 -37.86
CA PHE A 140 -6.70 8.26 -36.48
C PHE A 140 -7.81 7.36 -35.91
N ALA A 141 -8.93 7.23 -36.62
CA ALA A 141 -10.12 6.55 -36.13
C ALA A 141 -9.95 5.04 -36.02
N THR A 142 -9.11 4.41 -36.83
CA THR A 142 -8.86 2.97 -36.78
C THR A 142 -7.60 2.60 -36.00
N ASN A 143 -6.92 3.56 -35.36
CA ASN A 143 -5.76 3.26 -34.53
C ASN A 143 -6.25 2.55 -33.24
N PRO A 144 -5.82 1.29 -32.98
CA PRO A 144 -6.31 0.54 -31.82
C PRO A 144 -5.98 1.18 -30.47
N ASN A 145 -4.86 1.90 -30.36
CA ASN A 145 -4.50 2.61 -29.13
C ASN A 145 -5.44 3.78 -28.86
N VAL A 146 -5.86 4.51 -29.90
CA VAL A 146 -6.84 5.59 -29.78
C VAL A 146 -8.24 5.03 -29.49
N LEU A 147 -8.63 3.93 -30.15
CA LEU A 147 -9.92 3.27 -29.93
C LEU A 147 -10.09 2.75 -28.51
N TYR A 148 -9.01 2.22 -27.93
CA TYR A 148 -9.00 1.86 -26.52
C TYR A 148 -8.97 3.11 -25.62
N MET A 149 -8.12 4.10 -25.90
CA MET A 149 -8.07 5.31 -25.07
C MET A 149 -9.43 6.01 -24.99
N GLN A 150 -10.18 6.08 -26.10
CA GLN A 150 -11.51 6.70 -26.10
C GLN A 150 -12.58 5.92 -25.35
N SER A 151 -12.40 4.61 -25.11
CA SER A 151 -13.34 3.83 -24.31
C SER A 151 -13.07 3.95 -22.81
N THR A 152 -12.00 4.61 -22.39
CA THR A 152 -11.62 4.80 -20.98
C THR A 152 -11.94 6.21 -20.47
N PRO A 153 -12.16 6.41 -19.16
CA PRO A 153 -12.40 7.71 -18.54
C PRO A 153 -11.07 8.47 -18.29
N MET A 154 -10.14 8.38 -19.25
CA MET A 154 -8.83 9.02 -19.20
C MET A 154 -8.86 10.39 -19.89
N THR A 155 -7.89 11.26 -19.59
CA THR A 155 -7.94 12.68 -19.97
C THR A 155 -7.29 13.00 -21.33
N GLU A 156 -6.54 12.06 -21.90
CA GLU A 156 -5.80 12.21 -23.16
C GLU A 156 -6.73 12.59 -24.32
N MET A 157 -7.90 11.93 -24.45
CA MET A 157 -8.85 12.23 -25.52
C MET A 157 -9.48 13.62 -25.40
N THR A 158 -9.73 14.09 -24.18
CA THR A 158 -10.23 15.45 -23.91
C THR A 158 -9.20 16.49 -24.33
N LEU A 159 -7.91 16.25 -24.06
CA LEU A 159 -6.86 17.12 -24.57
C LEU A 159 -6.76 17.07 -26.10
N ILE A 160 -6.78 15.88 -26.72
CA ILE A 160 -6.67 15.73 -28.19
C ILE A 160 -7.74 16.53 -28.91
N VAL A 161 -9.00 16.50 -28.44
CA VAL A 161 -10.08 17.23 -29.11
C VAL A 161 -9.87 18.74 -29.05
N PHE A 162 -9.49 19.29 -27.90
CA PHE A 162 -9.26 20.72 -27.77
C PHE A 162 -7.96 21.18 -28.43
N PHE A 163 -6.93 20.34 -28.42
CA PHE A 163 -5.70 20.57 -29.15
C PHE A 163 -5.96 20.70 -30.66
N ILE A 164 -6.74 19.77 -31.23
CA ILE A 164 -7.06 19.76 -32.66
C ILE A 164 -8.04 20.88 -33.03
N LEU A 165 -9.01 21.19 -32.17
CA LEU A 165 -9.90 22.33 -32.37
C LEU A 165 -9.13 23.64 -32.37
N SER A 166 -8.27 23.88 -31.36
CA SER A 166 -7.42 25.08 -31.34
C SER A 166 -6.55 25.15 -32.60
N SER A 167 -5.82 24.07 -32.90
CA SER A 167 -4.97 23.97 -34.09
C SER A 167 -5.75 24.25 -35.38
N TYR A 168 -6.97 23.73 -35.53
CA TYR A 168 -7.79 23.96 -36.72
C TYR A 168 -8.12 25.44 -36.92
N TYR A 169 -8.64 26.09 -35.89
CA TYR A 169 -9.02 27.50 -35.96
C TYR A 169 -7.79 28.41 -36.05
N PHE A 170 -6.69 28.05 -35.38
CA PHE A 170 -5.42 28.76 -35.48
C PHE A 170 -4.85 28.68 -36.89
N VAL A 171 -4.80 27.49 -37.49
CA VAL A 171 -4.34 27.31 -38.87
C VAL A 171 -5.27 28.04 -39.86
N LYS A 172 -6.58 28.09 -39.59
CA LYS A 172 -7.52 28.89 -40.40
C LYS A 172 -7.20 30.38 -40.34
N PHE A 173 -6.85 30.90 -39.16
CA PHE A 173 -6.35 32.26 -39.00
C PHE A 173 -5.00 32.48 -39.70
N LEU A 174 -4.06 31.52 -39.64
CA LEU A 174 -2.79 31.62 -40.34
C LEU A 174 -2.96 31.71 -41.86
N LEU A 175 -3.94 31.00 -42.41
CA LEU A 175 -4.26 31.02 -43.84
C LEU A 175 -5.07 32.25 -44.26
N ASN A 176 -5.92 32.77 -43.37
CA ASN A 176 -6.65 34.03 -43.58
C ASN A 176 -6.57 34.91 -42.32
N LYS A 177 -5.62 35.86 -42.34
CA LYS A 177 -5.34 36.76 -41.21
C LYS A 177 -6.46 37.73 -40.88
N GLU A 178 -7.46 37.88 -41.73
CA GLU A 178 -8.65 38.71 -41.46
C GLU A 178 -9.69 37.95 -40.63
N SER A 179 -9.54 36.62 -40.48
CA SER A 179 -10.47 35.78 -39.73
C SER A 179 -10.23 35.86 -38.22
N ILE A 180 -10.46 37.03 -37.63
CA ILE A 180 -10.30 37.29 -36.20
C ILE A 180 -11.15 36.34 -35.34
N LEU A 181 -12.36 36.01 -35.78
CA LEU A 181 -13.22 35.00 -35.11
C LEU A 181 -12.55 33.63 -35.02
N SER A 182 -11.74 33.24 -36.00
CA SER A 182 -10.98 31.98 -35.91
C SER A 182 -9.88 32.08 -34.86
N LEU A 183 -9.24 33.23 -34.68
CA LEU A 183 -8.26 33.41 -33.61
C LEU A 183 -8.92 33.35 -32.22
N ILE A 184 -10.09 33.99 -32.05
CA ILE A 184 -10.86 33.93 -30.80
C ILE A 184 -11.33 32.50 -30.51
N ALA A 185 -11.84 31.79 -31.52
CA ALA A 185 -12.24 30.40 -31.38
C ALA A 185 -11.05 29.49 -31.00
N SER A 186 -9.89 29.71 -31.61
CA SER A 186 -8.66 29.03 -31.22
C SER A 186 -8.31 29.31 -29.77
N ALA A 187 -8.29 30.58 -29.35
CA ALA A 187 -8.00 30.97 -27.97
C ALA A 187 -8.95 30.31 -26.95
N PHE A 188 -10.25 30.20 -27.29
CA PHE A 188 -11.24 29.51 -26.47
C PHE A 188 -10.98 28.00 -26.35
N PHE A 189 -10.65 27.31 -27.45
CA PHE A 189 -10.32 25.89 -27.37
C PHE A 189 -8.95 25.66 -26.72
N ALA A 190 -8.02 26.60 -26.85
CA ALA A 190 -6.75 26.56 -26.14
C ALA A 190 -6.96 26.76 -24.62
N PHE A 191 -7.87 27.64 -24.20
CA PHE A 191 -8.36 27.73 -22.83
C PHE A 191 -8.91 26.39 -22.31
N CYS A 192 -9.74 25.70 -23.12
CA CYS A 192 -10.23 24.37 -22.74
C CYS A 192 -9.08 23.34 -22.65
N ALA A 193 -8.09 23.41 -23.54
CA ALA A 193 -6.92 22.54 -23.49
C ALA A 193 -6.09 22.75 -22.22
N THR A 194 -5.89 24.00 -21.78
CA THR A 194 -5.13 24.32 -20.55
C THR A 194 -5.82 23.87 -19.27
N LEU A 195 -7.15 23.69 -19.30
CA LEU A 195 -7.94 23.10 -18.21
C LEU A 195 -8.17 21.58 -18.37
N SER A 196 -7.62 20.96 -19.41
CA SER A 196 -7.72 19.52 -19.63
C SER A 196 -6.48 18.78 -19.15
N ARG A 197 -5.29 19.23 -19.57
CA ARG A 197 -3.98 18.63 -19.26
C ARG A 197 -2.86 19.68 -19.39
N TYR A 198 -1.76 19.47 -18.68
CA TYR A 198 -0.61 20.40 -18.67
C TYR A 198 0.08 20.56 -20.03
N ASP A 199 -0.01 19.57 -20.92
CA ASP A 199 0.49 19.65 -22.29
C ASP A 199 -0.17 20.82 -23.07
N GLY A 200 -1.42 21.17 -22.70
CA GLY A 200 -2.15 22.32 -23.27
C GLY A 200 -1.50 23.67 -22.96
N TRP A 201 -0.72 23.76 -21.87
CA TRP A 201 -0.01 25.01 -21.52
C TRP A 201 1.10 25.28 -22.54
N PHE A 202 1.80 24.23 -22.98
CA PHE A 202 2.80 24.32 -24.05
C PHE A 202 2.17 24.71 -25.39
N LEU A 203 0.98 24.19 -25.72
CA LEU A 203 0.24 24.58 -26.92
C LEU A 203 0.01 26.09 -26.95
N VAL A 204 -0.55 26.65 -25.87
CA VAL A 204 -0.86 28.08 -25.77
C VAL A 204 0.39 28.94 -25.88
N ILE A 205 1.49 28.55 -25.23
CA ILE A 205 2.78 29.27 -25.32
C ILE A 205 3.27 29.28 -26.78
N ILE A 206 3.27 28.12 -27.45
CA ILE A 206 3.74 28.02 -28.84
C ILE A 206 2.83 28.79 -29.81
N GLU A 207 1.51 28.68 -29.68
CA GLU A 207 0.56 29.44 -30.49
C GLU A 207 0.74 30.95 -30.29
N ALA A 208 0.89 31.42 -29.04
CA ALA A 208 1.13 32.83 -28.73
C ALA A 208 2.45 33.35 -29.33
N LEU A 209 3.52 32.56 -29.26
CA LEU A 209 4.79 32.88 -29.93
C LEU A 209 4.63 32.94 -31.46
N ILE A 210 3.89 32.01 -32.05
CA ILE A 210 3.62 32.00 -33.49
C ILE A 210 2.78 33.22 -33.92
N VAL A 211 1.82 33.67 -33.09
CA VAL A 211 1.05 34.91 -33.36
C VAL A 211 2.00 36.09 -33.55
N ILE A 212 3.03 36.20 -32.70
CA ILE A 212 4.05 37.25 -32.81
C ILE A 212 4.89 37.03 -34.09
N LEU A 213 5.48 35.83 -34.24
CA LEU A 213 6.43 35.53 -35.31
C LEU A 213 5.84 35.65 -36.72
N VAL A 214 4.58 35.24 -36.92
CA VAL A 214 3.92 35.26 -38.25
C VAL A 214 3.54 36.67 -38.70
N GLN A 215 3.52 37.63 -37.77
CA GLN A 215 3.23 39.02 -38.07
C GLN A 215 4.50 39.86 -38.33
N ILE A 216 5.68 39.34 -38.01
CA ILE A 216 6.95 39.97 -38.36
C ILE A 216 7.14 39.95 -39.90
N PRO A 217 7.38 41.11 -40.54
CA PRO A 217 7.66 41.18 -41.98
C PRO A 217 8.84 40.28 -42.39
N LYS A 218 8.68 39.51 -43.48
CA LYS A 218 9.64 38.47 -43.91
C LYS A 218 10.99 38.99 -44.39
N ASP A 219 11.01 40.24 -44.80
CA ASP A 219 12.19 40.99 -45.22
C ASP A 219 13.13 41.26 -44.03
N ILE A 220 12.60 41.40 -42.81
CA ILE A 220 13.39 41.73 -41.62
C ILE A 220 14.33 40.58 -41.21
N PRO A 221 13.87 39.33 -40.95
CA PRO A 221 14.79 38.23 -40.62
C PRO A 221 15.80 37.93 -41.74
N LYS A 222 15.38 38.06 -43.01
CA LYS A 222 16.25 37.84 -44.17
C LYS A 222 17.30 38.95 -44.34
N ARG A 223 16.95 40.22 -44.07
CA ARG A 223 17.88 41.35 -44.06
C ARG A 223 18.84 41.25 -42.88
N LEU A 224 18.33 40.96 -41.68
CA LEU A 224 19.16 40.74 -40.49
C LEU A 224 20.20 39.64 -40.75
N MET A 225 19.77 38.50 -41.29
CA MET A 225 20.67 37.38 -41.60
C MET A 225 21.65 37.74 -42.73
N ARG A 226 21.23 38.49 -43.76
CA ARG A 226 22.14 39.01 -44.80
C ARG A 226 23.16 39.99 -44.23
N ASN A 227 22.74 40.90 -43.35
CA ASN A 227 23.59 41.91 -42.74
C ASN A 227 24.58 41.27 -41.75
N ILE A 228 24.15 40.25 -40.99
CA ILE A 228 25.02 39.41 -40.16
C ILE A 228 26.02 38.64 -41.03
N ILE A 229 25.59 38.03 -42.15
CA ILE A 229 26.50 37.33 -43.08
C ILE A 229 27.49 38.30 -43.74
N GLN A 230 27.08 39.52 -44.05
CA GLN A 230 27.98 40.57 -44.57
C GLN A 230 28.97 41.05 -43.51
N LEU A 231 28.60 41.07 -42.23
CA LEU A 231 29.50 41.38 -41.11
C LEU A 231 30.50 40.24 -40.79
N ILE A 232 30.17 38.99 -41.15
CA ILE A 232 31.00 37.80 -40.92
C ILE A 232 31.94 37.51 -42.11
N LYS A 233 31.73 38.14 -43.28
CA LYS A 233 32.69 38.04 -44.39
C LYS A 233 34.02 38.71 -43.97
N PRO A 234 35.16 38.02 -44.11
CA PRO A 234 36.45 38.61 -43.79
C PRO A 234 36.72 39.78 -44.74
N SER A 235 36.90 40.98 -44.19
CA SER A 235 37.57 42.09 -44.88
C SER A 235 39.05 42.00 -44.57
N ASP A 236 39.91 42.28 -45.56
CA ASP A 236 41.38 42.21 -45.45
C ASP A 236 42.01 43.18 -44.42
N ASP A 237 41.21 43.99 -43.73
CA ASP A 237 41.68 44.85 -42.64
C ASP A 237 41.40 44.23 -41.26
N ASN A 238 42.49 43.78 -40.62
CA ASN A 238 42.57 43.38 -39.21
C ASN A 238 42.32 44.57 -38.27
N SER A 239 41.06 44.98 -38.08
CA SER A 239 40.69 45.80 -36.93
C SER A 239 39.45 45.27 -36.21
N PHE A 240 39.68 44.90 -34.96
CA PHE A 240 38.74 44.33 -34.00
C PHE A 240 37.72 45.41 -33.55
N LEU A 241 36.71 45.68 -34.37
CA LEU A 241 35.56 46.56 -34.06
C LEU A 241 34.21 45.86 -34.33
N LEU A 242 34.09 44.59 -33.91
CA LEU A 242 32.89 43.77 -34.12
C LEU A 242 31.71 44.14 -33.20
N ASN A 243 31.96 44.61 -31.97
CA ASN A 243 30.88 44.86 -30.98
C ASN A 243 30.04 46.13 -31.26
N GLY A 244 30.61 47.17 -31.89
CA GLY A 244 29.90 48.42 -32.18
C GLY A 244 28.99 48.35 -33.42
N LYS A 245 29.46 47.66 -34.48
CA LYS A 245 28.71 47.50 -35.74
C LYS A 245 27.54 46.52 -35.61
N PHE A 246 27.69 45.45 -34.83
CA PHE A 246 26.59 44.52 -34.56
C PHE A 246 25.42 45.22 -33.88
N LYS A 247 25.68 46.05 -32.87
CA LYS A 247 24.66 46.80 -32.15
C LYS A 247 23.95 47.81 -33.05
N GLN A 248 24.68 48.54 -33.90
CA GLN A 248 24.09 49.47 -34.86
C GLN A 248 23.22 48.78 -35.94
N VAL A 249 23.66 47.65 -36.49
CA VAL A 249 22.87 46.91 -37.49
C VAL A 249 21.60 46.32 -36.88
N PHE A 250 21.71 45.75 -35.66
CA PHE A 250 20.56 45.21 -34.95
C PHE A 250 19.58 46.32 -34.54
N GLU A 251 20.08 47.45 -34.01
CA GLU A 251 19.23 48.58 -33.64
C GLU A 251 18.60 49.28 -34.86
N PHE A 252 19.33 49.49 -35.95
CA PHE A 252 18.81 50.23 -37.11
C PHE A 252 17.70 49.47 -37.88
N ASP A 253 17.87 48.16 -38.12
CA ASP A 253 16.88 47.36 -38.86
C ASP A 253 15.62 47.04 -38.04
N LEU A 254 15.75 46.78 -36.73
CA LEU A 254 14.59 46.55 -35.86
C LEU A 254 13.80 47.84 -35.60
N LYS A 255 14.49 48.96 -35.33
CA LYS A 255 13.87 50.22 -34.87
C LYS A 255 13.16 50.98 -35.99
N ASN A 256 13.51 50.77 -37.25
CA ASN A 256 12.86 51.44 -38.39
C ASN A 256 11.71 50.66 -39.05
N HIS A 257 11.56 49.35 -38.81
CA HIS A 257 10.55 48.53 -39.51
C HIS A 257 9.65 47.69 -38.59
N LEU A 258 10.15 47.16 -37.46
CA LEU A 258 9.29 46.50 -36.46
C LEU A 258 8.52 47.51 -35.60
N TRP A 259 9.03 48.75 -35.51
CA TRP A 259 8.48 49.81 -34.66
C TRP A 259 7.63 50.84 -35.43
N ASP A 260 7.18 50.54 -36.66
CA ASP A 260 6.01 51.26 -37.17
C ASP A 260 4.87 51.03 -36.18
N LYS A 261 4.46 52.10 -35.50
CA LYS A 261 3.49 52.08 -34.41
C LYS A 261 2.27 51.27 -34.79
N LYS A 262 1.80 51.38 -36.04
CA LYS A 262 0.62 50.65 -36.53
C LYS A 262 0.80 49.12 -36.57
N ASN A 263 1.98 48.64 -36.99
CA ASN A 263 2.27 47.20 -37.02
C ASN A 263 2.47 46.64 -35.62
N LEU A 264 3.14 47.39 -34.75
CA LEU A 264 3.33 47.00 -33.36
C LEU A 264 1.98 46.94 -32.61
N GLU A 265 1.11 47.93 -32.78
CA GLU A 265 -0.24 47.92 -32.19
C GLU A 265 -1.09 46.75 -32.73
N LYS A 266 -0.96 46.39 -34.01
CA LYS A 266 -1.63 45.20 -34.57
C LYS A 266 -1.10 43.90 -33.96
N ILE A 267 0.21 43.77 -33.80
CA ILE A 267 0.83 42.60 -33.16
C ILE A 267 0.37 42.49 -31.72
N LYS A 268 0.44 43.59 -30.95
CA LYS A 268 -0.04 43.67 -29.57
C LYS A 268 -1.52 43.29 -29.48
N GLY A 269 -2.38 43.89 -30.30
CA GLY A 269 -3.82 43.62 -30.29
C GLY A 269 -4.15 42.17 -30.61
N THR A 270 -3.50 41.60 -31.62
CA THR A 270 -3.72 40.19 -32.01
C THR A 270 -3.18 39.22 -30.96
N PHE A 271 -2.01 39.52 -30.38
CA PHE A 271 -1.42 38.73 -29.29
C PHE A 271 -2.32 38.77 -28.06
N LEU A 272 -2.75 39.95 -27.61
CA LEU A 272 -3.64 40.10 -26.45
C LEU A 272 -4.98 39.39 -26.69
N LEU A 273 -5.56 39.52 -27.89
CA LEU A 273 -6.81 38.87 -28.23
C LEU A 273 -6.75 37.33 -28.12
N PHE A 274 -5.60 36.74 -28.46
CA PHE A 274 -5.37 35.31 -28.29
C PHE A 274 -4.97 34.93 -26.86
N ALA A 275 -3.98 35.64 -26.32
CA ALA A 275 -3.33 35.29 -25.06
C ALA A 275 -4.28 35.48 -23.87
N THR A 276 -5.13 36.51 -23.86
CA THR A 276 -6.02 36.77 -22.73
C THR A 276 -6.98 35.60 -22.47
N PRO A 277 -7.77 35.09 -23.44
CA PRO A 277 -8.59 33.91 -23.18
C PRO A 277 -7.74 32.65 -22.96
N ALA A 278 -6.70 32.42 -23.77
CA ALA A 278 -5.96 31.16 -23.75
C ALA A 278 -5.21 30.91 -22.43
N PHE A 279 -4.57 31.96 -21.88
CA PHE A 279 -3.88 31.88 -20.58
C PHE A 279 -4.82 32.02 -19.38
N PHE A 280 -6.08 32.41 -19.59
CA PHE A 280 -7.04 32.53 -18.49
C PHE A 280 -7.28 31.19 -17.78
N GLY A 281 -7.19 30.07 -18.50
CA GLY A 281 -7.31 28.72 -17.93
C GLY A 281 -6.16 28.38 -16.98
N ILE A 282 -4.95 28.87 -17.28
CA ILE A 282 -3.80 28.74 -16.38
C ILE A 282 -4.02 29.64 -15.15
N LEU A 283 -4.42 30.89 -15.37
CA LEU A 283 -4.65 31.84 -14.28
C LEU A 283 -5.72 31.35 -13.29
N ILE A 284 -6.87 30.88 -13.79
CA ILE A 284 -7.96 30.40 -12.94
C ILE A 284 -7.54 29.15 -12.17
N TRP A 285 -6.70 28.30 -12.74
CA TRP A 285 -6.15 27.13 -12.04
C TRP A 285 -5.20 27.53 -10.90
N LEU A 286 -4.30 28.50 -11.13
CA LEU A 286 -3.42 29.02 -10.07
C LEU A 286 -4.21 29.69 -8.94
N ILE A 287 -5.27 30.44 -9.28
CA ILE A 287 -6.18 31.06 -8.30
C ILE A 287 -6.93 29.97 -7.53
N TRP A 288 -7.41 28.94 -8.21
CA TRP A 288 -8.10 27.80 -7.61
C TRP A 288 -7.22 27.12 -6.56
N ASP A 289 -6.00 26.73 -6.92
CA ASP A 289 -5.06 26.08 -6.01
C ASP A 289 -4.70 26.99 -4.82
N LEU A 290 -4.53 28.30 -5.04
CA LEU A 290 -4.31 29.26 -3.96
C LEU A 290 -5.50 29.34 -3.00
N LEU A 291 -6.72 29.45 -3.51
CA LEU A 291 -7.92 29.65 -2.67
C LEU A 291 -8.34 28.38 -1.92
N ILE A 292 -8.19 27.21 -2.55
CA ILE A 292 -8.66 25.93 -1.98
C ILE A 292 -7.55 25.24 -1.17
N LEU A 293 -6.29 25.36 -1.58
CA LEU A 293 -5.16 24.58 -1.04
C LEU A 293 -4.06 25.45 -0.43
N GLY A 294 -4.13 26.78 -0.57
CA GLY A 294 -3.18 27.72 0.02
C GLY A 294 -1.84 27.84 -0.71
N ASP A 295 -1.65 27.14 -1.84
CA ASP A 295 -0.44 27.21 -2.67
C ASP A 295 -0.84 27.27 -4.16
N PRO A 296 -0.55 28.35 -4.91
CA PRO A 296 -0.88 28.44 -6.34
C PRO A 296 -0.15 27.39 -7.20
N PHE A 297 0.89 26.75 -6.67
CA PHE A 297 1.67 25.71 -7.35
C PHE A 297 1.52 24.33 -6.69
N TYR A 298 0.42 24.11 -5.93
CA TYR A 298 0.17 22.87 -5.20
C TYR A 298 0.30 21.61 -6.07
N PHE A 299 -0.19 21.66 -7.31
CA PHE A 299 -0.08 20.58 -8.29
C PHE A 299 1.36 20.13 -8.59
N THR A 300 2.36 20.97 -8.32
CA THR A 300 3.79 20.67 -8.46
C THR A 300 4.53 20.45 -7.15
N ASN A 301 4.10 21.10 -6.07
CA ASN A 301 4.83 21.13 -4.79
C ASN A 301 4.30 20.12 -3.77
N SER A 302 3.08 19.63 -3.94
CA SER A 302 2.48 18.70 -3.00
C SER A 302 3.16 17.33 -3.02
N GLN A 303 2.99 16.59 -1.92
CA GLN A 303 3.41 15.19 -1.82
C GLN A 303 2.68 14.27 -2.82
N PHE A 304 1.53 14.72 -3.33
CA PHE A 304 0.70 14.01 -4.31
C PHE A 304 1.12 14.28 -5.77
N SER A 305 1.98 15.28 -5.99
CA SER A 305 2.40 15.70 -7.32
C SER A 305 3.22 14.65 -8.06
N ALA A 306 3.19 14.73 -9.39
CA ALA A 306 4.03 13.90 -10.25
C ALA A 306 5.51 14.04 -9.86
N LYS A 307 5.98 15.27 -9.59
CA LYS A 307 7.35 15.58 -9.16
C LYS A 307 7.76 14.78 -7.92
N SER A 308 6.92 14.73 -6.89
CA SER A 308 7.16 13.96 -5.67
C SER A 308 7.23 12.46 -5.95
N GLN A 309 6.36 11.94 -6.82
CA GLN A 309 6.40 10.54 -7.26
C GLN A 309 7.70 10.23 -8.04
N GLN A 310 8.17 11.14 -8.89
CA GLN A 310 9.41 10.98 -9.65
C GLN A 310 10.68 11.05 -8.80
N HIS A 311 10.65 11.81 -7.70
CA HIS A 311 11.75 11.83 -6.75
C HIS A 311 12.05 10.42 -6.17
N ASN A 312 11.01 9.61 -5.92
CA ASN A 312 11.18 8.22 -5.47
C ASN A 312 11.90 7.35 -6.51
N TRP A 313 11.63 7.56 -7.81
CA TRP A 313 12.34 6.86 -8.89
C TRP A 313 13.78 7.33 -9.04
N LEU A 314 14.03 8.63 -8.82
CA LEU A 314 15.37 9.21 -8.84
C LEU A 314 16.24 8.61 -7.73
N ILE A 315 15.71 8.47 -6.50
CA ILE A 315 16.41 7.83 -5.37
C ILE A 315 16.78 6.37 -5.69
N LYS A 316 15.93 5.65 -6.43
CA LYS A 316 16.18 4.26 -6.87
C LYS A 316 17.10 4.16 -8.08
N ASN A 317 17.62 5.26 -8.64
CA ASN A 317 18.33 5.31 -9.93
C ASN A 317 17.52 4.71 -11.11
N GLN A 318 16.20 4.83 -11.07
CA GLN A 318 15.27 4.29 -12.08
C GLN A 318 14.56 5.40 -12.86
N LEU A 319 15.17 6.58 -12.99
CA LEU A 319 14.67 7.71 -13.79
C LEU A 319 15.60 7.98 -14.99
N PRO A 320 15.49 7.19 -16.08
CA PRO A 320 16.56 7.05 -17.09
C PRO A 320 16.73 8.28 -18.00
N SER A 321 15.71 9.14 -18.09
CA SER A 321 15.72 10.34 -18.93
C SER A 321 16.18 11.60 -18.21
N TYR A 322 16.30 11.56 -16.88
CA TYR A 322 16.59 12.75 -16.07
C TYR A 322 17.93 13.38 -16.45
N HIS A 323 17.90 14.67 -16.80
CA HIS A 323 19.05 15.43 -17.33
C HIS A 323 19.76 14.79 -18.53
N ASN A 324 19.13 13.85 -19.24
CA ASN A 324 19.68 13.20 -20.43
C ASN A 324 18.77 13.45 -21.63
N LEU A 325 19.14 14.43 -22.46
CA LEU A 325 18.32 14.86 -23.60
C LEU A 325 18.16 13.77 -24.66
N LEU A 326 19.24 13.03 -24.96
CA LEU A 326 19.19 11.92 -25.93
C LEU A 326 18.25 10.83 -25.44
N SER A 327 18.35 10.44 -24.16
CA SER A 327 17.46 9.44 -23.58
C SER A 327 16.01 9.94 -23.55
N SER A 328 15.77 11.18 -23.14
CA SER A 328 14.43 11.79 -23.17
C SER A 328 13.80 11.76 -24.57
N PHE A 329 14.60 12.10 -25.59
CA PHE A 329 14.20 12.01 -26.99
C PHE A 329 13.87 10.57 -27.40
N LEU A 330 14.77 9.62 -27.13
CA LEU A 330 14.59 8.21 -27.51
C LEU A 330 13.35 7.61 -26.82
N TYR A 331 13.17 7.82 -25.53
CA TYR A 331 12.02 7.31 -24.78
C TYR A 331 10.70 7.78 -25.39
N TYR A 332 10.55 9.08 -25.67
CA TYR A 332 9.32 9.57 -26.26
C TYR A 332 9.17 9.22 -27.76
N PHE A 333 10.28 9.12 -28.49
CA PHE A 333 10.29 8.67 -29.90
C PHE A 333 9.75 7.24 -30.04
N PHE A 334 10.30 6.30 -29.26
CA PHE A 334 9.83 4.91 -29.27
C PHE A 334 8.41 4.75 -28.72
N THR A 335 8.02 5.58 -27.75
CA THR A 335 6.65 5.62 -27.21
C THR A 335 5.66 6.09 -28.26
N SER A 336 5.98 7.17 -28.98
CA SER A 336 5.17 7.67 -30.10
C SER A 336 5.06 6.62 -31.21
N MET A 337 6.18 6.03 -31.62
CA MET A 337 6.25 4.99 -32.64
C MET A 337 5.37 3.78 -32.29
N SER A 338 5.40 3.32 -31.04
CA SER A 338 4.64 2.15 -30.59
C SER A 338 3.13 2.40 -30.56
N ASN A 339 2.71 3.64 -30.25
CA ASN A 339 1.30 4.03 -30.28
C ASN A 339 0.75 4.22 -31.71
N ILE A 340 1.58 4.74 -32.61
CA ILE A 340 1.21 5.02 -34.01
C ILE A 340 1.28 3.76 -34.89
N GLY A 341 2.19 2.85 -34.57
CA GLY A 341 2.59 1.73 -35.42
C GLY A 341 3.81 2.08 -36.26
N ILE A 342 4.82 1.21 -36.30
CA ILE A 342 6.14 1.48 -36.87
C ILE A 342 6.08 1.93 -38.34
N ILE A 343 5.22 1.29 -39.15
CA ILE A 343 5.08 1.59 -40.58
C ILE A 343 4.48 2.98 -40.77
N ILE A 344 3.39 3.27 -40.07
CA ILE A 344 2.70 4.56 -40.17
C ILE A 344 3.56 5.69 -39.63
N PHE A 345 4.30 5.43 -38.55
CA PHE A 345 5.22 6.39 -37.97
C PHE A 345 6.33 6.79 -38.95
N ALA A 346 7.00 5.81 -39.58
CA ALA A 346 8.05 6.06 -40.56
C ALA A 346 7.53 6.87 -41.78
N ILE A 347 6.37 6.48 -42.32
CA ILE A 347 5.73 7.20 -43.43
C ILE A 347 5.36 8.63 -43.03
N SER A 348 4.86 8.81 -41.81
CA SER A 348 4.48 10.11 -41.28
C SER A 348 5.67 11.04 -41.11
N LEU A 349 6.84 10.54 -40.70
CA LEU A 349 8.08 11.32 -40.62
C LEU A 349 8.52 11.82 -42.01
N ILE A 350 8.43 10.97 -43.03
CA ILE A 350 8.72 11.38 -44.42
C ILE A 350 7.73 12.47 -44.86
N GLY A 351 6.44 12.26 -44.59
CA GLY A 351 5.40 13.24 -44.88
C GLY A 351 5.61 14.57 -44.17
N PHE A 352 6.07 14.53 -42.90
CA PHE A 352 6.40 15.70 -42.10
C PHE A 352 7.58 16.47 -42.69
N VAL A 353 8.69 15.79 -43.02
CA VAL A 353 9.87 16.41 -43.64
C VAL A 353 9.49 17.02 -45.00
N MET A 354 8.72 16.30 -45.82
CA MET A 354 8.23 16.81 -47.10
C MET A 354 7.29 18.02 -46.96
N PHE A 355 6.49 18.08 -45.89
CA PHE A 355 5.65 19.24 -45.60
C PHE A 355 6.47 20.45 -45.16
N LEU A 356 7.44 20.22 -44.28
CA LEU A 356 8.32 21.26 -43.75
C LEU A 356 9.16 21.91 -44.86
N LEU A 357 9.70 21.09 -45.77
CA LEU A 357 10.50 21.54 -46.91
C LEU A 357 9.67 22.18 -48.04
N ASN A 358 8.33 22.13 -47.97
CA ASN A 358 7.48 22.71 -48.99
C ASN A 358 7.49 24.25 -48.93
N LYS A 359 8.28 24.86 -49.81
CA LYS A 359 8.42 26.32 -49.93
C LYS A 359 7.14 27.04 -50.39
N ASP A 360 6.20 26.34 -51.03
CA ASP A 360 4.95 26.93 -51.53
C ASP A 360 3.97 27.24 -50.40
N LYS A 361 4.12 26.59 -49.24
CA LYS A 361 3.27 26.82 -48.06
C LYS A 361 3.95 27.77 -47.10
N ARG A 362 3.58 29.05 -47.21
CA ARG A 362 4.06 30.17 -46.37
C ARG A 362 4.00 29.91 -44.86
N ASN A 363 3.15 29.00 -44.39
CA ASN A 363 2.92 28.68 -42.98
C ASN A 363 3.32 27.24 -42.60
N SER A 364 4.06 26.50 -43.44
CA SER A 364 4.42 25.09 -43.16
C SER A 364 5.13 24.92 -41.82
N LEU A 365 6.14 25.74 -41.53
CA LEU A 365 6.88 25.71 -40.27
C LEU A 365 5.96 25.96 -39.06
N ALA A 366 5.08 26.96 -39.12
CA ALA A 366 4.16 27.27 -38.02
C ALA A 366 3.19 26.11 -37.75
N ILE A 367 2.59 25.54 -38.80
CA ILE A 367 1.70 24.37 -38.69
C ILE A 367 2.44 23.16 -38.12
N SER A 368 3.66 22.90 -38.61
CA SER A 368 4.53 21.83 -38.12
C SER A 368 4.87 22.01 -36.64
N LEU A 369 5.21 23.23 -36.22
CA LEU A 369 5.53 23.56 -34.82
C LEU A 369 4.33 23.34 -33.90
N ILE A 370 3.12 23.71 -34.31
CA ILE A 370 1.90 23.45 -33.55
C ILE A 370 1.67 21.95 -33.42
N LEU A 371 1.67 21.20 -34.53
CA LEU A 371 1.35 19.77 -34.50
C LEU A 371 2.39 18.90 -33.77
N ILE A 372 3.64 19.36 -33.65
CA ILE A 372 4.72 18.65 -32.94
C ILE A 372 4.82 19.04 -31.46
N VAL A 373 3.99 19.97 -30.96
CA VAL A 373 4.01 20.42 -29.55
C VAL A 373 4.03 19.27 -28.53
N PRO A 374 3.20 18.20 -28.66
CA PRO A 374 3.23 17.11 -27.69
C PRO A 374 4.61 16.46 -27.60
N PHE A 375 5.33 16.33 -28.73
CA PHE A 375 6.69 15.80 -28.74
C PHE A 375 7.67 16.70 -27.98
N ILE A 376 7.60 18.01 -28.19
CA ILE A 376 8.46 18.97 -27.48
C ILE A 376 8.17 18.92 -25.98
N PHE A 377 6.89 18.90 -25.60
CA PHE A 377 6.45 18.85 -24.21
C PHE A 377 6.95 17.61 -23.47
N TYR A 378 6.71 16.41 -24.00
CA TYR A 378 7.11 15.17 -23.31
C TYR A 378 8.63 14.99 -23.26
N VAL A 379 9.37 15.41 -24.29
CA VAL A 379 10.84 15.39 -24.21
C VAL A 379 11.35 16.35 -23.12
N ALA A 380 10.76 17.55 -23.00
CA ALA A 380 11.14 18.51 -21.97
C ALA A 380 10.80 18.03 -20.55
N THR A 381 9.60 17.47 -20.33
CA THR A 381 9.18 16.98 -19.01
C THR A 381 9.92 15.72 -18.58
N LEU A 382 10.27 14.84 -19.51
CA LEU A 382 11.17 13.69 -19.25
C LEU A 382 12.59 14.15 -18.87
N PHE A 383 13.10 15.20 -19.51
CA PHE A 383 14.43 15.74 -19.25
C PHE A 383 14.51 16.40 -17.87
N ILE A 384 13.49 17.18 -17.49
CA ILE A 384 13.41 17.86 -16.19
C ILE A 384 12.95 16.91 -15.06
N GLY A 385 12.50 15.69 -15.40
CA GLY A 385 12.04 14.70 -14.42
C GLY A 385 10.66 14.98 -13.84
N GLN A 386 9.81 15.76 -14.54
CA GLN A 386 8.39 15.97 -14.21
C GLN A 386 7.48 14.86 -14.77
N SER A 387 8.02 14.00 -15.63
CA SER A 387 7.35 12.83 -16.18
C SER A 387 8.32 11.66 -16.23
N VAL A 388 7.77 10.46 -16.23
CA VAL A 388 8.51 9.22 -16.44
C VAL A 388 7.70 8.33 -17.37
N ILE A 389 8.40 7.71 -18.32
CA ILE A 389 7.83 6.73 -19.24
C ILE A 389 8.75 5.51 -19.21
N PHE A 390 8.17 4.33 -19.06
CA PHE A 390 8.87 3.07 -19.27
C PHE A 390 8.29 2.38 -20.49
N ILE A 391 9.18 1.93 -21.38
CA ILE A 391 8.82 1.19 -22.57
C ILE A 391 9.74 -0.02 -22.72
N PRO A 392 9.21 -1.24 -22.93
CA PRO A 392 10.02 -2.46 -22.86
C PRO A 392 11.24 -2.49 -23.79
N SER A 393 11.18 -1.79 -24.92
CA SER A 393 12.26 -1.72 -25.91
C SER A 393 13.50 -0.94 -25.44
N LEU A 394 13.36 -0.05 -24.46
CA LEU A 394 14.46 0.81 -23.97
C LEU A 394 14.72 0.65 -22.47
N THR A 395 13.71 0.27 -21.69
CA THR A 395 13.83 0.18 -20.23
C THR A 395 14.62 -1.08 -19.83
N PRO A 396 15.73 -0.93 -19.07
CA PRO A 396 16.57 -2.04 -18.64
C PRO A 396 15.81 -3.14 -17.89
N SER A 397 16.26 -4.39 -18.00
CA SER A 397 15.66 -5.53 -17.28
C SER A 397 15.87 -5.48 -15.77
N SER A 398 16.84 -4.69 -15.28
CA SER A 398 17.10 -4.48 -13.86
C SER A 398 16.11 -3.54 -13.18
N PHE A 399 15.25 -2.85 -13.94
CA PHE A 399 14.25 -1.93 -13.36
C PHE A 399 13.07 -2.72 -12.80
N GLU A 400 12.49 -2.21 -11.72
CA GLU A 400 11.33 -2.82 -11.06
C GLU A 400 10.13 -2.93 -12.04
N TRP A 401 9.95 -1.91 -12.88
CA TRP A 401 8.90 -1.83 -13.89
C TRP A 401 9.47 -1.46 -15.25
N ARG A 402 8.91 -2.04 -16.31
CA ARG A 402 9.35 -1.82 -17.71
C ARG A 402 8.28 -1.24 -18.64
N LEU A 403 7.06 -1.06 -18.12
CA LEU A 403 5.94 -0.49 -18.85
C LEU A 403 5.16 0.44 -17.92
N PHE A 404 5.17 1.74 -18.24
CA PHE A 404 4.47 2.76 -17.46
C PHE A 404 4.29 4.03 -18.30
N ASN A 405 3.10 4.63 -18.25
CA ASN A 405 2.75 5.87 -18.94
C ASN A 405 2.99 5.83 -20.47
N ALA A 406 3.02 4.64 -21.06
CA ALA A 406 3.23 4.47 -22.50
C ALA A 406 2.07 5.08 -23.31
N ARG A 407 0.89 5.27 -22.69
CA ARG A 407 -0.26 5.93 -23.29
C ARG A 407 -0.03 7.36 -23.77
N TYR A 408 0.96 8.07 -23.21
CA TYR A 408 1.25 9.45 -23.62
C TYR A 408 1.64 9.56 -25.10
N GLY A 409 2.13 8.48 -25.73
CA GLY A 409 2.40 8.46 -27.17
C GLY A 409 1.16 8.61 -28.05
N THR A 410 -0.06 8.39 -27.52
CA THR A 410 -1.32 8.63 -28.27
C THR A 410 -1.46 10.08 -28.73
N MET A 411 -0.85 11.02 -28.01
CA MET A 411 -0.84 12.45 -28.35
C MET A 411 -0.19 12.75 -29.71
N MET A 412 0.64 11.84 -30.23
CA MET A 412 1.29 11.98 -31.54
C MET A 412 0.50 11.35 -32.70
N VAL A 413 -0.61 10.64 -32.44
CA VAL A 413 -1.41 10.01 -33.51
C VAL A 413 -2.03 11.04 -34.47
N PRO A 414 -2.58 12.19 -34.02
CA PRO A 414 -3.06 13.22 -34.94
C PRO A 414 -1.95 13.78 -35.85
N PHE A 415 -0.74 14.00 -35.31
CA PHE A 415 0.43 14.39 -36.10
C PHE A 415 0.70 13.37 -37.22
N ALA A 416 0.75 12.08 -36.88
CA ALA A 416 1.00 11.02 -37.83
C ALA A 416 -0.09 10.93 -38.91
N ALA A 417 -1.35 10.97 -38.50
CA ALA A 417 -2.50 10.95 -39.41
C ALA A 417 -2.42 12.06 -40.47
N ILE A 418 -2.16 13.31 -40.05
CA ILE A 418 -2.09 14.47 -40.94
C ILE A 418 -0.89 14.36 -41.91
N PHE A 419 0.28 13.99 -41.41
CA PHE A 419 1.50 13.94 -42.24
C PHE A 419 1.57 12.71 -43.15
N PHE A 420 1.05 11.57 -42.73
CA PHE A 420 0.81 10.43 -43.62
C PHE A 420 -0.12 10.84 -44.77
N ALA A 421 -1.25 11.48 -44.46
CA ALA A 421 -2.20 11.94 -45.47
C ALA A 421 -1.60 12.99 -46.41
N TYR A 422 -0.71 13.85 -45.92
CA TYR A 422 0.00 14.80 -46.75
C TYR A 422 0.96 14.10 -47.75
N LEU A 423 1.70 13.08 -47.32
CA LEU A 423 2.51 12.27 -48.23
C LEU A 423 1.64 11.53 -49.25
N PHE A 424 0.53 10.94 -48.80
CA PHE A 424 -0.44 10.31 -49.67
C PHE A 424 -1.00 11.27 -50.73
N TYR A 425 -1.31 12.51 -50.34
CA TYR A 425 -1.77 13.56 -51.25
C TYR A 425 -0.73 13.88 -52.34
N LYS A 426 0.55 13.99 -51.98
CA LYS A 426 1.65 14.30 -52.92
C LYS A 426 2.10 13.10 -53.77
N SER A 427 1.62 11.91 -53.47
CA SER A 427 2.04 10.67 -54.12
C SER A 427 1.31 10.39 -55.43
N LYS A 428 1.99 9.71 -56.37
CA LYS A 428 1.35 9.17 -57.60
C LYS A 428 0.40 8.02 -57.27
N VAL A 429 -0.45 7.62 -58.22
CA VAL A 429 -1.47 6.57 -58.00
C VAL A 429 -0.87 5.23 -57.53
N SER A 430 0.25 4.78 -58.11
CA SER A 430 0.95 3.56 -57.69
C SER A 430 1.47 3.66 -56.25
N SER A 431 2.07 4.80 -55.89
CA SER A 431 2.54 5.08 -54.53
C SER A 431 1.37 5.17 -53.53
N LYS A 432 0.22 5.71 -53.92
CA LYS A 432 -1.00 5.70 -53.07
C LYS A 432 -1.47 4.28 -52.77
N ALA A 433 -1.46 3.40 -53.77
CA ALA A 433 -1.80 1.99 -53.57
C ALA A 433 -0.82 1.30 -52.61
N LEU A 434 0.48 1.57 -52.75
CA LEU A 434 1.50 1.08 -51.82
C LEU A 434 1.27 1.58 -50.39
N LEU A 435 1.03 2.89 -50.21
CA LEU A 435 0.75 3.47 -48.89
C LEU A 435 -0.50 2.86 -48.25
N ALA A 436 -1.56 2.62 -49.05
CA ALA A 436 -2.76 1.95 -48.58
C ALA A 436 -2.47 0.49 -48.17
N ALA A 437 -1.68 -0.25 -48.96
CA ALA A 437 -1.27 -1.61 -48.62
C ALA A 437 -0.44 -1.66 -47.32
N LEU A 438 0.52 -0.74 -47.15
CA LEU A 438 1.32 -0.60 -45.94
C LEU A 438 0.47 -0.27 -44.71
N PHE A 439 -0.58 0.55 -44.88
CA PHE A 439 -1.54 0.81 -43.83
C PHE A 439 -2.34 -0.45 -43.44
N VAL A 440 -2.82 -1.22 -44.42
CA VAL A 440 -3.49 -2.50 -44.15
C VAL A 440 -2.55 -3.50 -43.48
N ILE A 441 -1.27 -3.56 -43.89
CA ILE A 441 -0.25 -4.39 -43.24
C ILE A 441 -0.08 -3.98 -41.78
N GLN A 442 0.02 -2.68 -41.47
CA GLN A 442 0.12 -2.22 -40.08
C GLN A 442 -1.10 -2.63 -39.24
N LEU A 443 -2.31 -2.53 -39.79
CA LEU A 443 -3.51 -3.02 -39.11
C LEU A 443 -3.46 -4.53 -38.89
N GLY A 444 -3.00 -5.28 -39.91
CA GLY A 444 -2.74 -6.71 -39.81
C GLY A 444 -1.78 -7.05 -38.67
N LEU A 445 -0.68 -6.29 -38.51
CA LEU A 445 0.29 -6.46 -37.41
C LEU A 445 -0.33 -6.31 -36.01
N TYR A 446 -1.33 -5.43 -35.86
CA TYR A 446 -2.07 -5.34 -34.59
C TYR A 446 -2.93 -6.59 -34.35
N VAL A 447 -3.63 -7.07 -35.38
CA VAL A 447 -4.52 -8.24 -35.30
C VAL A 447 -3.75 -9.52 -34.94
N ILE A 448 -2.57 -9.74 -35.55
CA ILE A 448 -1.73 -10.91 -35.27
C ILE A 448 -0.86 -10.77 -34.02
N GLY A 449 -0.89 -9.61 -33.34
CA GLY A 449 -0.16 -9.37 -32.09
C GLY A 449 1.32 -8.95 -32.22
N TYR A 450 1.88 -8.85 -33.43
CA TYR A 450 3.25 -8.36 -33.63
C TYR A 450 3.40 -6.86 -33.31
N SER A 451 2.35 -6.07 -33.53
CA SER A 451 2.23 -4.72 -32.97
C SER A 451 1.30 -4.79 -31.76
N LYS A 452 1.87 -4.71 -30.55
CA LYS A 452 1.06 -4.69 -29.33
C LYS A 452 0.28 -3.38 -29.24
N VAL A 453 -0.98 -3.45 -28.81
CA VAL A 453 -1.75 -2.25 -28.41
C VAL A 453 -1.18 -1.77 -27.07
N ILE A 454 -0.11 -0.98 -27.14
CA ILE A 454 0.72 -0.62 -25.99
C ILE A 454 -0.06 0.15 -24.91
N THR A 455 -1.08 0.92 -25.30
CA THR A 455 -2.00 1.57 -24.35
C THR A 455 -2.81 0.54 -23.55
N LEU A 456 -3.34 -0.50 -24.20
CA LEU A 456 -4.04 -1.56 -23.48
C LEU A 456 -3.09 -2.28 -22.54
N ALA A 457 -1.90 -2.64 -23.03
CA ALA A 457 -0.86 -3.29 -22.25
C ALA A 457 -0.44 -2.45 -21.02
N ASP A 458 -0.29 -1.13 -21.16
CA ASP A 458 0.04 -0.22 -20.05
C ASP A 458 -1.05 -0.24 -18.97
N GLY A 459 -2.31 -0.32 -19.37
CA GLY A 459 -3.45 -0.43 -18.46
C GLY A 459 -3.69 -1.83 -17.87
N THR A 460 -3.28 -2.92 -18.53
CA THR A 460 -3.60 -4.30 -18.07
C THR A 460 -2.41 -5.07 -17.52
N GLU A 461 -1.18 -4.69 -17.87
CA GLU A 461 0.06 -5.35 -17.48
C GLU A 461 1.07 -4.37 -16.87
N GLY A 462 1.04 -3.10 -17.29
CA GLY A 462 1.96 -2.06 -16.84
C GLY A 462 1.68 -1.56 -15.42
N LEU A 463 2.56 -0.69 -14.94
CA LEU A 463 2.43 -0.06 -13.62
C LEU A 463 1.18 0.84 -13.53
N SER A 464 0.64 1.30 -14.66
CA SER A 464 -0.58 2.13 -14.72
C SER A 464 -1.87 1.34 -14.44
N ARG A 465 -1.80 0.01 -14.33
CA ARG A 465 -2.94 -0.86 -14.04
C ARG A 465 -3.59 -0.56 -12.68
N ALA A 466 -4.91 -0.58 -12.66
CA ALA A 466 -5.70 -0.60 -11.44
C ALA A 466 -5.35 -1.85 -10.63
N ARG A 467 -4.83 -1.66 -9.42
CA ARG A 467 -4.63 -2.79 -8.51
C ARG A 467 -6.01 -3.24 -8.08
N SER A 468 -6.32 -4.52 -8.28
CA SER A 468 -7.54 -5.11 -7.77
C SER A 468 -7.21 -6.06 -6.62
N PRO A 469 -6.96 -5.55 -5.40
CA PRO A 469 -6.80 -6.41 -4.24
C PRO A 469 -8.09 -7.21 -3.97
N ASN A 470 -7.97 -8.39 -3.34
CA ASN A 470 -9.16 -9.17 -2.97
C ASN A 470 -10.13 -8.42 -2.01
N VAL A 471 -9.72 -7.25 -1.49
CA VAL A 471 -10.47 -6.45 -0.52
C VAL A 471 -11.73 -5.80 -1.11
N GLU A 472 -11.74 -5.24 -2.33
CA GLU A 472 -12.97 -4.64 -2.86
C GLU A 472 -14.04 -5.69 -3.15
N SER A 473 -13.65 -6.87 -3.64
CA SER A 473 -14.57 -7.99 -3.86
C SER A 473 -15.13 -8.51 -2.55
N TRP A 474 -14.32 -8.50 -1.49
CA TRP A 474 -14.76 -8.83 -0.14
C TRP A 474 -15.70 -7.75 0.41
N MET A 475 -15.35 -6.47 0.29
CA MET A 475 -16.18 -5.35 0.73
C MET A 475 -17.52 -5.30 -0.01
N ALA A 476 -17.55 -5.56 -1.32
CA ALA A 476 -18.79 -5.61 -2.09
C ALA A 476 -19.81 -6.62 -1.54
N LYS A 477 -19.33 -7.71 -0.90
CA LYS A 477 -20.17 -8.75 -0.29
C LYS A 477 -20.48 -8.52 1.19
N ASN A 478 -19.59 -7.84 1.92
CA ASN A 478 -19.65 -7.73 3.38
C ASN A 478 -20.02 -6.34 3.90
N TYR A 479 -19.99 -5.32 3.03
CA TYR A 479 -20.34 -3.96 3.38
C TYR A 479 -21.84 -3.85 3.71
N ASP A 480 -22.13 -3.43 4.94
CA ASP A 480 -23.48 -3.36 5.51
C ASP A 480 -23.87 -1.91 5.86
N GLY A 481 -23.37 -0.96 5.07
CA GLY A 481 -23.60 0.48 5.28
C GLY A 481 -22.62 1.12 6.27
N GLY A 482 -22.83 2.42 6.55
CA GLY A 482 -21.99 3.23 7.43
C GLY A 482 -20.74 3.81 6.75
N LEU A 483 -20.08 4.76 7.43
CA LEU A 483 -18.94 5.47 6.86
C LEU A 483 -17.67 4.60 6.85
N VAL A 484 -16.86 4.75 5.80
CA VAL A 484 -15.61 4.02 5.55
C VAL A 484 -14.45 5.01 5.55
N LEU A 485 -13.54 4.89 6.50
CA LEU A 485 -12.27 5.64 6.51
C LEU A 485 -11.24 4.90 5.68
N MET A 486 -10.67 5.55 4.65
CA MET A 486 -9.63 4.99 3.79
C MET A 486 -8.78 6.08 3.12
N ASP A 487 -7.51 5.77 2.86
CA ASP A 487 -6.64 6.59 2.00
C ASP A 487 -6.96 6.32 0.52
N ASP A 488 -7.60 7.29 -0.14
CA ASP A 488 -7.96 7.20 -1.55
C ASP A 488 -6.79 7.51 -2.49
N TYR A 489 -5.78 8.25 -2.03
CA TYR A 489 -4.58 8.56 -2.80
C TYR A 489 -3.69 7.33 -2.96
N ALA A 490 -3.53 6.55 -1.88
CA ALA A 490 -2.81 5.27 -1.93
C ALA A 490 -3.53 4.21 -2.78
N ARG A 491 -4.79 4.45 -3.16
CA ARG A 491 -5.67 3.50 -3.87
C ARG A 491 -5.83 2.21 -3.06
N THR A 492 -5.99 2.35 -1.75
CA THR A 492 -6.10 1.25 -0.79
C THR A 492 -7.21 0.25 -1.16
N MET A 493 -8.31 0.73 -1.72
CA MET A 493 -9.41 -0.08 -2.24
C MET A 493 -10.11 0.66 -3.37
N SER A 494 -10.57 -0.06 -4.40
CA SER A 494 -11.44 0.50 -5.43
C SER A 494 -12.85 0.81 -4.87
N ILE A 495 -13.21 2.10 -4.78
CA ILE A 495 -14.56 2.53 -4.33
C ILE A 495 -15.63 2.08 -5.34
N ILE A 496 -15.28 2.17 -6.62
CA ILE A 496 -16.13 1.78 -7.76
C ILE A 496 -16.50 0.29 -7.67
N ARG A 497 -15.54 -0.57 -7.33
CA ARG A 497 -15.73 -2.03 -7.27
C ARG A 497 -16.20 -2.56 -5.91
N SER A 498 -16.15 -1.77 -4.84
CA SER A 498 -16.44 -2.21 -3.46
C SER A 498 -17.90 -2.08 -3.01
N ASN A 499 -18.81 -1.68 -3.91
CA ASN A 499 -20.23 -1.38 -3.65
C ASN A 499 -20.48 -0.30 -2.58
N VAL A 500 -19.43 0.34 -2.05
CA VAL A 500 -19.53 1.46 -1.10
C VAL A 500 -20.06 2.69 -1.85
N PRO A 501 -21.13 3.35 -1.37
CA PRO A 501 -21.58 4.63 -1.93
C PRO A 501 -20.54 5.72 -1.68
N MET A 502 -20.31 6.62 -2.64
CA MET A 502 -19.31 7.69 -2.51
C MET A 502 -19.55 8.59 -1.28
N GLN A 503 -20.81 8.86 -0.94
CA GLN A 503 -21.19 9.65 0.23
C GLN A 503 -20.82 9.00 1.58
N ASN A 504 -20.46 7.71 1.55
CA ASN A 504 -20.05 6.97 2.74
C ASN A 504 -18.53 6.85 2.87
N VAL A 505 -17.74 7.53 2.03
CA VAL A 505 -16.28 7.47 2.09
C VAL A 505 -15.74 8.71 2.78
N ILE A 506 -14.92 8.48 3.82
CA ILE A 506 -14.09 9.49 4.49
C ILE A 506 -12.68 9.36 3.92
N TYR A 507 -12.19 10.42 3.28
CA TYR A 507 -10.87 10.50 2.63
C TYR A 507 -10.28 11.89 2.82
N VAL A 508 -9.03 12.12 2.38
CA VAL A 508 -8.28 13.37 2.65
C VAL A 508 -9.02 14.68 2.31
N GLY A 509 -9.95 14.66 1.35
CA GLY A 509 -10.75 15.82 0.94
C GLY A 509 -12.02 16.06 1.76
N THR A 510 -12.40 15.18 2.70
CA THR A 510 -13.63 15.32 3.51
C THR A 510 -13.33 16.01 4.84
N LYS A 511 -13.00 17.30 4.82
CA LYS A 511 -12.78 18.07 6.06
C LYS A 511 -14.11 18.41 6.74
N PRO A 512 -14.21 18.36 8.09
CA PRO A 512 -13.19 17.92 9.06
C PRO A 512 -13.21 16.41 9.34
N TYR A 513 -14.08 15.62 8.69
CA TYR A 513 -14.28 14.20 8.95
C TYR A 513 -12.98 13.38 8.85
N TRP A 514 -12.10 13.70 7.91
CA TRP A 514 -10.82 13.03 7.75
C TRP A 514 -9.92 13.21 8.97
N GLU A 515 -9.63 14.46 9.33
CA GLU A 515 -8.74 14.78 10.44
C GLU A 515 -9.28 14.24 11.78
N GLU A 516 -10.59 14.37 11.99
CA GLU A 516 -11.23 13.85 13.19
C GLU A 516 -11.27 12.32 13.25
N SER A 517 -11.48 11.64 12.11
CA SER A 517 -11.51 10.17 12.09
C SER A 517 -10.13 9.54 12.17
N LEU A 518 -9.07 10.24 11.77
CA LEU A 518 -7.69 9.78 12.01
C LEU A 518 -7.38 9.75 13.52
N ALA A 519 -7.82 10.76 14.26
CA ALA A 519 -7.64 10.84 15.71
C ALA A 519 -8.63 9.96 16.50
N GLU A 520 -9.88 9.91 16.05
CA GLU A 520 -11.00 9.23 16.70
C GLU A 520 -11.83 8.41 15.68
N PRO A 521 -11.33 7.26 15.19
CA PRO A 521 -11.98 6.51 14.11
C PRO A 521 -13.45 6.16 14.42
N GLU A 522 -13.76 5.85 15.68
CA GLU A 522 -15.10 5.47 16.11
C GLU A 522 -16.12 6.62 16.13
N LYS A 523 -15.65 7.87 15.99
CA LYS A 523 -16.53 9.05 15.99
C LYS A 523 -17.51 9.00 14.82
N TYR A 524 -17.01 8.61 13.64
CA TYR A 524 -17.80 8.56 12.40
C TYR A 524 -17.71 7.21 11.69
N ALA A 525 -16.52 6.60 11.63
CA ALA A 525 -16.30 5.44 10.81
C ALA A 525 -16.99 4.19 11.40
N LYS A 526 -17.71 3.46 10.55
CA LYS A 526 -18.12 2.08 10.81
C LYS A 526 -17.09 1.09 10.26
N TRP A 527 -16.34 1.49 9.24
CA TRP A 527 -15.30 0.69 8.62
C TRP A 527 -14.01 1.48 8.53
N VAL A 528 -12.88 0.86 8.80
CA VAL A 528 -11.55 1.46 8.60
C VAL A 528 -10.76 0.52 7.70
N VAL A 529 -10.36 0.99 6.52
CA VAL A 529 -9.51 0.26 5.60
C VAL A 529 -8.12 0.88 5.64
N VAL A 530 -7.11 0.05 5.90
CA VAL A 530 -5.73 0.51 6.12
C VAL A 530 -4.80 -0.31 5.24
N GLN A 531 -3.97 0.36 4.44
CA GLN A 531 -2.89 -0.27 3.67
C GLN A 531 -1.54 0.01 4.32
N ASN A 532 -0.63 -0.97 4.31
CA ASN A 532 0.73 -0.80 4.81
C ASN A 532 1.40 0.44 4.19
N LYS A 533 1.83 1.37 5.06
CA LYS A 533 2.46 2.66 4.70
C LYS A 533 1.55 3.70 4.04
N ASP A 534 0.23 3.51 3.97
CA ASP A 534 -0.69 4.60 3.62
C ASP A 534 -0.80 5.62 4.77
N ASP A 535 -1.47 6.75 4.53
CA ASP A 535 -1.51 7.82 5.53
C ASP A 535 -2.37 7.44 6.75
N VAL A 536 -3.40 6.60 6.57
CA VAL A 536 -4.18 6.03 7.69
C VAL A 536 -3.29 5.13 8.55
N TRP A 537 -2.47 4.27 7.93
CA TRP A 537 -1.50 3.41 8.61
C TRP A 537 -0.48 4.23 9.36
N LYS A 538 0.18 5.17 8.69
CA LYS A 538 1.21 6.01 9.31
C LYS A 538 0.62 6.72 10.52
N TYR A 539 -0.56 7.32 10.40
CA TYR A 539 -1.18 8.04 11.52
C TYR A 539 -1.55 7.10 12.67
N ILE A 540 -2.32 6.04 12.38
CA ILE A 540 -2.81 5.10 13.41
C ILE A 540 -1.62 4.42 14.10
N TYR A 541 -0.63 3.93 13.37
CA TYR A 541 0.48 3.15 13.94
C TYR A 541 1.61 4.02 14.51
N SER A 542 1.69 5.31 14.19
CA SER A 542 2.60 6.25 14.87
C SER A 542 1.98 6.88 16.12
N ASN A 543 0.65 6.82 16.29
CA ASN A 543 -0.07 7.38 17.44
C ASN A 543 -0.69 6.26 18.30
N PRO A 544 -0.09 5.92 19.45
CA PRO A 544 -0.58 4.85 20.33
C PRO A 544 -2.03 5.04 20.82
N ILE A 545 -2.51 6.28 20.94
CA ILE A 545 -3.87 6.57 21.37
C ILE A 545 -4.85 6.19 20.26
N ALA A 546 -4.61 6.66 19.03
CA ALA A 546 -5.44 6.32 17.86
C ALA A 546 -5.45 4.81 17.61
N GLN A 547 -4.28 4.15 17.73
CA GLN A 547 -4.15 2.70 17.65
C GLN A 547 -4.97 1.98 18.72
N GLY A 548 -4.86 2.42 19.98
CA GLY A 548 -5.62 1.85 21.09
C GLY A 548 -7.14 2.00 20.88
N ARG A 549 -7.59 3.14 20.35
CA ARG A 549 -9.00 3.36 20.01
C ARG A 549 -9.47 2.45 18.88
N LEU A 550 -8.69 2.30 17.81
CA LEU A 550 -9.01 1.38 16.72
C LEU A 550 -9.23 -0.04 17.25
N TYR A 551 -8.28 -0.59 18.02
CA TYR A 551 -8.41 -1.95 18.56
C TYR A 551 -9.48 -2.07 19.66
N LYS A 552 -9.84 -0.97 20.33
CA LYS A 552 -10.92 -0.95 21.34
C LYS A 552 -12.31 -1.01 20.73
N TYR A 553 -12.54 -0.30 19.62
CA TYR A 553 -13.88 -0.11 19.06
C TYR A 553 -14.12 -0.86 17.74
N PHE A 554 -13.09 -1.45 17.15
CA PHE A 554 -13.18 -2.17 15.89
C PHE A 554 -12.57 -3.55 15.97
N GLU A 555 -13.19 -4.51 15.28
CA GLU A 555 -12.67 -5.86 15.07
C GLU A 555 -12.05 -5.96 13.67
N LYS A 556 -10.97 -6.73 13.55
CA LYS A 556 -10.34 -6.98 12.26
C LYS A 556 -11.23 -7.94 11.45
N ALA A 557 -11.82 -7.45 10.37
CA ALA A 557 -12.80 -8.18 9.56
C ALA A 557 -12.19 -8.79 8.29
N TYR A 558 -11.11 -8.21 7.77
CA TYR A 558 -10.35 -8.73 6.64
C TYR A 558 -8.85 -8.46 6.82
N THR A 559 -8.02 -9.36 6.31
CA THR A 559 -6.55 -9.27 6.39
C THR A 559 -5.92 -9.82 5.12
N SER A 560 -5.00 -9.05 4.54
CA SER A 560 -4.07 -9.48 3.51
C SER A 560 -2.65 -9.00 3.88
N PRO A 561 -1.60 -9.42 3.15
CA PRO A 561 -0.24 -8.96 3.40
C PRO A 561 -0.07 -7.43 3.37
N GLU A 562 -0.92 -6.72 2.62
CA GLU A 562 -0.83 -5.27 2.44
C GLU A 562 -2.00 -4.49 3.05
N ILE A 563 -3.20 -5.09 3.21
CA ILE A 563 -4.42 -4.36 3.55
C ILE A 563 -5.15 -5.03 4.71
N LEU A 564 -5.56 -4.22 5.69
CA LEU A 564 -6.41 -4.59 6.81
C LEU A 564 -7.75 -3.86 6.69
N VAL A 565 -8.86 -4.57 6.93
CA VAL A 565 -10.17 -3.94 7.13
C VAL A 565 -10.62 -4.19 8.54
N PHE A 566 -11.01 -3.13 9.22
CA PHE A 566 -11.62 -3.16 10.53
C PHE A 566 -13.09 -2.76 10.43
N LYS A 567 -13.95 -3.50 11.13
CA LYS A 567 -15.38 -3.21 11.25
C LYS A 567 -15.66 -2.78 12.68
N ARG A 568 -16.44 -1.71 12.83
CA ARG A 568 -16.87 -1.24 14.14
C ARG A 568 -17.68 -2.34 14.78
N VAL A 569 -17.30 -2.70 16.00
CA VAL A 569 -18.02 -3.74 16.73
C VAL A 569 -19.34 -3.13 17.20
N ASN A 570 -20.47 -3.70 16.79
CA ASN A 570 -21.78 -3.28 17.30
C ASN A 570 -21.79 -3.53 18.81
N GLU A 571 -22.39 -2.64 19.61
CA GLU A 571 -22.49 -2.85 21.06
C GLU A 571 -23.11 -4.22 21.41
N GLU A 572 -23.92 -4.81 20.52
CA GLU A 572 -24.45 -6.19 20.62
C GLU A 572 -23.49 -7.29 20.14
N SER A 573 -22.61 -7.05 19.15
CA SER A 573 -21.58 -8.03 18.74
C SER A 573 -20.37 -8.03 19.68
N ILE A 574 -20.12 -6.93 20.41
CA ILE A 574 -19.25 -6.88 21.60
C ILE A 574 -19.80 -7.77 22.74
N VAL A 575 -21.06 -8.15 22.66
CA VAL A 575 -21.64 -9.10 23.61
C VAL A 575 -21.54 -10.53 23.06
N LYS A 576 -21.87 -10.77 21.78
CA LYS A 576 -21.83 -12.12 21.18
C LYS A 576 -20.43 -12.73 20.95
N SER A 577 -19.44 -11.98 20.43
CA SER A 577 -18.08 -12.54 20.25
C SER A 577 -17.36 -12.77 21.58
N TYR A 578 -17.92 -12.23 22.67
CA TYR A 578 -17.43 -12.35 24.04
C TYR A 578 -18.31 -13.29 24.89
N MET A 579 -19.29 -13.97 24.29
CA MET A 579 -20.16 -14.99 24.89
C MET A 579 -19.77 -16.43 24.54
N THR A 580 -18.63 -16.63 23.88
CA THR A 580 -17.94 -17.93 23.84
C THR A 580 -16.78 -17.94 24.83
N PRO A 581 -17.01 -18.26 26.11
CA PRO A 581 -15.94 -18.75 26.96
C PRO A 581 -15.62 -20.17 26.50
N THR A 582 -14.37 -20.41 26.17
CA THR A 582 -13.80 -21.72 26.45
C THR A 582 -13.84 -21.90 27.97
N TYR A 583 -14.67 -22.83 28.39
CA TYR A 583 -14.65 -23.39 29.74
C TYR A 583 -13.20 -23.75 30.08
N VAL A 584 -12.59 -23.07 31.05
CA VAL A 584 -11.55 -23.68 31.87
C VAL A 584 -12.21 -23.95 33.21
N SER A 585 -12.93 -25.06 33.28
CA SER A 585 -13.25 -25.67 34.57
C SER A 585 -11.99 -26.33 35.12
N ASN A 586 -11.81 -26.16 36.43
CA ASN A 586 -11.00 -26.97 37.34
C ASN A 586 -9.48 -26.74 37.29
N ASN A 587 -8.99 -25.88 38.19
CA ASN A 587 -8.40 -26.32 39.46
C ASN A 587 -8.06 -25.09 40.33
N ASN A 588 -7.96 -25.29 41.63
CA ASN A 588 -7.76 -24.31 42.71
C ASN A 588 -6.50 -23.41 42.64
N GLN A 589 -5.95 -23.10 41.46
CA GLN A 589 -4.71 -22.33 41.34
C GLN A 589 -4.99 -20.87 40.94
N GLU A 590 -4.75 -19.98 41.90
CA GLU A 590 -4.84 -18.52 41.77
C GLU A 590 -3.61 -17.93 41.02
N ILE A 591 -3.29 -18.47 39.84
CA ILE A 591 -2.11 -18.14 39.02
C ILE A 591 -2.50 -17.71 37.60
N LEU A 592 -1.68 -16.89 36.92
CA LEU A 592 -1.98 -16.40 35.57
C LEU A 592 -1.57 -17.37 34.47
N TRP A 593 -0.41 -18.01 34.62
CA TRP A 593 0.09 -19.01 33.70
C TRP A 593 0.39 -20.31 34.46
N PRO A 594 0.14 -21.49 33.86
CA PRO A 594 0.58 -22.78 34.44
C PRO A 594 2.07 -22.83 34.74
N VAL A 595 2.89 -22.16 33.92
CA VAL A 595 4.34 -22.03 34.11
C VAL A 595 4.70 -20.55 34.27
N GLN A 596 5.11 -20.20 35.48
CA GLN A 596 5.64 -18.88 35.85
C GLN A 596 7.03 -19.12 36.46
N ALA A 597 8.03 -19.17 35.61
CA ALA A 597 9.38 -19.60 35.95
C ALA A 597 10.33 -18.41 36.05
N ILE A 598 11.42 -18.61 36.79
CA ILE A 598 12.55 -17.68 36.86
C ILE A 598 13.82 -18.47 36.57
N ASP A 599 14.64 -17.92 35.69
CA ASP A 599 15.86 -18.55 35.26
C ASP A 599 17.04 -18.23 36.18
N THR A 600 17.82 -19.27 36.51
CA THR A 600 19.00 -19.19 37.37
C THR A 600 20.30 -19.52 36.66
N MET A 601 20.34 -19.58 35.32
CA MET A 601 21.48 -20.04 34.53
C MET A 601 22.82 -19.42 34.96
N LYS A 602 22.81 -18.12 35.31
CA LYS A 602 23.99 -17.41 35.83
C LYS A 602 24.65 -18.04 37.04
N TYR A 603 23.93 -18.79 37.86
CA TYR A 603 24.46 -19.52 39.02
C TYR A 603 24.38 -21.03 38.83
N SER A 604 23.27 -21.54 38.29
CA SER A 604 23.07 -22.98 38.11
C SER A 604 23.98 -23.58 37.04
N ARG A 605 24.46 -22.79 36.07
CA ARG A 605 25.40 -23.22 35.03
C ARG A 605 26.75 -22.53 35.14
N ASP A 606 26.82 -21.21 35.04
CA ASP A 606 28.11 -20.51 34.89
C ASP A 606 29.06 -20.74 36.11
N TYR A 607 28.51 -20.99 37.31
CA TYR A 607 29.25 -21.35 38.53
C TYR A 607 29.22 -22.86 38.86
N ALA A 608 28.79 -23.73 37.95
CA ALA A 608 28.62 -25.16 38.24
C ALA A 608 29.95 -25.90 38.56
N ARG A 609 31.11 -25.30 38.26
CA ARG A 609 32.42 -25.83 38.70
C ARG A 609 32.98 -25.15 39.96
N ASP A 610 32.37 -24.07 40.43
CA ASP A 610 32.83 -23.36 41.62
C ASP A 610 32.38 -24.11 42.88
N PRO A 611 33.30 -24.63 43.72
CA PRO A 611 32.94 -25.32 44.96
C PRO A 611 32.12 -24.45 45.93
N GLU A 612 32.24 -23.12 45.84
CA GLU A 612 31.52 -22.19 46.71
C GLU A 612 30.03 -22.07 46.34
N ILE A 613 29.60 -22.58 45.18
CA ILE A 613 28.21 -22.49 44.70
C ILE A 613 27.21 -23.02 45.74
N PHE A 614 27.55 -24.09 46.46
CA PHE A 614 26.70 -24.70 47.49
C PHE A 614 26.27 -23.71 48.58
N LYS A 615 27.09 -22.68 48.87
CA LYS A 615 26.76 -21.63 49.84
C LYS A 615 25.70 -20.66 49.32
N TYR A 616 25.65 -20.45 48.01
CA TYR A 616 24.75 -19.50 47.36
C TYR A 616 23.39 -20.10 46.96
N ILE A 617 23.32 -21.42 46.72
CA ILE A 617 22.08 -22.10 46.30
C ILE A 617 20.87 -21.72 47.17
N PRO A 618 20.92 -21.80 48.52
CA PRO A 618 19.76 -21.47 49.35
C PRO A 618 19.27 -20.03 49.15
N SER A 619 20.20 -19.07 49.03
CA SER A 619 19.89 -17.65 48.86
C SER A 619 19.21 -17.38 47.51
N VAL A 620 19.73 -17.95 46.42
CA VAL A 620 19.15 -17.77 45.08
C VAL A 620 17.78 -18.44 44.97
N VAL A 621 17.60 -19.64 45.54
CA VAL A 621 16.29 -20.31 45.59
C VAL A 621 15.30 -19.49 46.43
N ASP A 622 15.73 -18.85 47.52
CA ASP A 622 14.90 -17.96 48.33
C ASP A 622 14.44 -16.73 47.53
N MET A 623 15.32 -16.12 46.71
CA MET A 623 14.94 -15.03 45.81
C MET A 623 13.85 -15.48 44.83
N VAL A 624 14.01 -16.63 44.17
CA VAL A 624 13.02 -17.18 43.23
C VAL A 624 11.69 -17.49 43.92
N SER A 625 11.73 -18.12 45.10
CA SER A 625 10.52 -18.43 45.87
C SER A 625 9.78 -17.16 46.31
N SER A 626 10.52 -16.10 46.65
CA SER A 626 9.92 -14.81 47.05
C SER A 626 9.15 -14.11 45.94
N LEU A 627 9.46 -14.41 44.66
CA LEU A 627 8.74 -13.93 43.49
C LEU A 627 7.39 -14.64 43.26
N LYS A 628 7.08 -15.69 44.03
CA LYS A 628 5.91 -16.57 43.84
C LYS A 628 5.93 -17.30 42.49
N ALA A 629 7.13 -17.63 42.02
CA ALA A 629 7.32 -18.52 40.90
C ALA A 629 6.70 -19.89 41.18
N THR A 630 6.22 -20.55 40.12
CA THR A 630 5.75 -21.95 40.17
C THR A 630 6.90 -22.91 39.92
N HIS A 631 7.85 -22.49 39.08
CA HIS A 631 9.01 -23.27 38.67
C HIS A 631 10.29 -22.47 38.85
N ILE A 632 11.38 -23.17 39.13
CA ILE A 632 12.75 -22.66 38.98
C ILE A 632 13.37 -23.32 37.75
N ALA A 633 13.93 -22.52 36.85
CA ALA A 633 14.60 -23.03 35.66
C ALA A 633 16.10 -23.22 35.93
N LEU A 634 16.57 -24.47 35.85
CA LEU A 634 17.94 -24.87 36.16
C LEU A 634 18.68 -25.26 34.89
N ALA A 635 19.81 -24.60 34.63
CA ALA A 635 20.65 -24.86 33.47
C ALA A 635 21.92 -25.69 33.79
N THR A 636 21.95 -26.35 34.96
CA THR A 636 23.09 -27.19 35.36
C THR A 636 23.28 -28.35 34.37
N PRO A 637 24.51 -28.64 33.91
CA PRO A 637 24.73 -29.73 32.98
C PRO A 637 24.41 -31.11 33.58
N TYR A 638 24.14 -32.09 32.72
CA TYR A 638 23.71 -33.42 33.14
C TYR A 638 24.85 -34.44 33.27
N ASN A 639 26.11 -34.05 32.99
CA ASN A 639 27.26 -34.92 33.21
C ASN A 639 27.38 -35.29 34.70
N GLU A 640 27.84 -36.51 35.00
CA GLU A 640 27.93 -37.04 36.37
C GLU A 640 28.71 -36.13 37.33
N GLU A 641 29.71 -35.38 36.84
CA GLU A 641 30.46 -34.43 37.68
C GLU A 641 29.58 -33.33 38.29
N PHE A 642 28.50 -32.94 37.61
CA PHE A 642 27.60 -31.86 38.03
C PHE A 642 26.38 -32.37 38.80
N TYR A 643 26.13 -33.69 38.81
CA TYR A 643 24.99 -34.28 39.52
C TYR A 643 24.88 -33.83 41.00
N PRO A 644 25.96 -33.78 41.80
CA PRO A 644 25.87 -33.31 43.20
C PRO A 644 25.31 -31.89 43.32
N ILE A 645 25.66 -30.99 42.39
CA ILE A 645 25.21 -29.60 42.39
C ILE A 645 23.77 -29.51 41.88
N LEU A 646 23.43 -30.20 40.79
CA LEU A 646 22.07 -30.27 40.29
C LEU A 646 21.11 -30.82 41.36
N LYS A 647 21.51 -31.89 42.05
CA LYS A 647 20.75 -32.45 43.17
C LYS A 647 20.55 -31.43 44.29
N ALA A 648 21.60 -30.69 44.66
CA ALA A 648 21.49 -29.65 45.68
C ALA A 648 20.50 -28.53 45.26
N TRP A 649 20.51 -28.09 44.00
CA TRP A 649 19.51 -27.15 43.49
C TRP A 649 18.09 -27.70 43.58
N VAL A 650 17.88 -28.94 43.11
CA VAL A 650 16.57 -29.61 43.12
C VAL A 650 16.06 -29.75 44.55
N GLU A 651 16.86 -30.28 45.48
CA GLU A 651 16.45 -30.46 46.88
C GLU A 651 16.07 -29.13 47.55
N GLN A 652 16.82 -28.06 47.29
CA GLN A 652 16.51 -26.74 47.83
C GLN A 652 15.25 -26.16 47.20
N ALA A 653 15.04 -26.34 45.89
CA ALA A 653 13.81 -25.94 45.21
C ALA A 653 12.58 -26.64 45.82
N ARG A 654 12.67 -27.95 46.08
CA ARG A 654 11.58 -28.72 46.71
C ARG A 654 11.25 -28.22 48.11
N ARG A 655 12.26 -27.86 48.92
CA ARG A 655 12.03 -27.27 50.26
C ARG A 655 11.23 -25.97 50.22
N LYS A 656 11.27 -25.26 49.08
CA LYS A 656 10.48 -24.03 48.83
C LYS A 656 9.23 -24.28 47.99
N ASN A 657 8.85 -25.55 47.80
CA ASN A 657 7.68 -25.98 47.03
C ASN A 657 7.69 -25.47 45.57
N LEU A 658 8.88 -25.36 44.98
CA LEU A 658 9.06 -25.02 43.58
C LEU A 658 9.15 -26.30 42.75
N LYS A 659 8.46 -26.30 41.60
CA LYS A 659 8.72 -27.28 40.53
C LYS A 659 10.02 -26.92 39.81
N VAL A 660 10.62 -27.88 39.11
CA VAL A 660 11.88 -27.66 38.40
C VAL A 660 11.62 -27.74 36.91
N TRP A 661 12.06 -26.71 36.21
CA TRP A 661 12.23 -26.76 34.76
C TRP A 661 13.70 -27.05 34.48
N PHE A 662 14.01 -28.30 34.17
CA PHE A 662 15.33 -28.76 33.79
C PHE A 662 15.64 -28.25 32.37
N ARG A 663 16.48 -27.22 32.30
CA ARG A 663 17.00 -26.57 31.09
C ARG A 663 18.52 -26.73 31.01
N GLY A 664 19.05 -27.83 31.52
CA GLY A 664 20.45 -28.22 31.38
C GLY A 664 20.69 -28.94 30.06
N ASN A 665 21.96 -29.27 29.79
CA ASN A 665 22.36 -30.11 28.67
C ASN A 665 23.66 -30.86 29.00
N PHE A 666 24.09 -31.80 28.15
CA PHE A 666 25.41 -32.42 28.29
C PHE A 666 26.49 -31.45 27.81
N ALA A 667 27.59 -31.32 28.55
CA ALA A 667 28.63 -30.35 28.27
C ALA A 667 29.26 -30.54 26.87
N GLU A 668 29.36 -31.76 26.37
CA GLU A 668 29.86 -32.12 25.03
C GLU A 668 28.93 -31.68 23.89
N TRP A 669 27.66 -31.36 24.18
CA TRP A 669 26.69 -30.94 23.16
C TRP A 669 27.02 -29.55 22.61
N GLU A 670 27.42 -28.63 23.49
CA GLU A 670 27.74 -27.25 23.15
C GLU A 670 29.21 -26.90 23.38
N GLY A 671 29.98 -27.80 23.98
CA GLY A 671 31.39 -27.57 24.35
C GLY A 671 31.53 -26.69 25.59
N TRP A 672 30.64 -26.84 26.57
CA TRP A 672 30.73 -26.10 27.83
C TRP A 672 31.89 -26.64 28.68
N PHE A 673 32.46 -25.78 29.54
CA PHE A 673 33.49 -26.15 30.51
C PHE A 673 34.68 -26.96 29.93
N ASP A 674 35.17 -26.54 28.75
CA ASP A 674 36.30 -27.19 28.04
C ASP A 674 36.04 -28.62 27.53
N TYR A 675 34.79 -29.10 27.58
CA TYR A 675 34.43 -30.35 26.92
C TYR A 675 34.48 -30.19 25.39
N PRO A 676 34.85 -31.25 24.64
CA PRO A 676 34.84 -31.21 23.19
C PRO A 676 33.39 -31.13 22.67
N LYS A 677 33.13 -30.19 21.74
CA LYS A 677 31.83 -30.07 21.06
C LYS A 677 31.67 -31.10 19.94
N ASN A 678 31.60 -32.39 20.28
CA ASN A 678 31.59 -33.49 19.31
C ASN A 678 30.51 -34.55 19.56
N MET A 679 29.54 -34.27 20.44
CA MET A 679 28.45 -35.20 20.73
C MET A 679 27.49 -35.33 19.55
N THR A 680 27.24 -36.57 19.10
CA THR A 680 26.24 -36.81 18.05
C THR A 680 24.81 -36.80 18.62
N ALA A 681 23.82 -36.55 17.76
CA ALA A 681 22.40 -36.61 18.15
C ALA A 681 22.00 -37.94 18.82
N SER A 682 22.48 -39.07 18.29
CA SER A 682 22.20 -40.39 18.87
C SER A 682 22.85 -40.57 20.25
N GLN A 683 24.07 -40.07 20.45
CA GLN A 683 24.71 -40.09 21.77
C GLN A 683 23.94 -39.20 22.75
N HIS A 684 23.49 -38.03 22.31
CA HIS A 684 22.67 -37.13 23.12
C HIS A 684 21.37 -37.80 23.60
N HIS A 685 20.66 -38.48 22.71
CA HIS A 685 19.45 -39.24 23.07
C HIS A 685 19.74 -40.36 24.08
N GLN A 686 20.79 -41.15 23.85
CA GLN A 686 21.19 -42.23 24.74
C GLN A 686 21.58 -41.71 26.14
N SER A 687 22.40 -40.66 26.21
CA SER A 687 22.79 -40.04 27.48
C SER A 687 21.59 -39.42 28.19
N THR A 688 20.69 -38.76 27.47
CA THR A 688 19.45 -38.21 28.04
C THR A 688 18.59 -39.30 28.66
N TYR A 689 18.38 -40.41 27.95
CA TYR A 689 17.62 -41.55 28.45
C TYR A 689 18.28 -42.14 29.70
N ALA A 690 19.59 -42.39 29.65
CA ALA A 690 20.35 -42.96 30.76
C ALA A 690 20.32 -42.07 32.00
N PHE A 691 20.52 -40.75 31.84
CA PHE A 691 20.45 -39.78 32.94
C PHE A 691 19.08 -39.79 33.62
N ILE A 692 17.99 -39.80 32.84
CA ILE A 692 16.62 -39.83 33.37
C ILE A 692 16.38 -41.13 34.16
N GLN A 693 16.80 -42.29 33.63
CA GLN A 693 16.65 -43.57 34.34
C GLN A 693 17.47 -43.63 35.63
N GLN A 694 18.75 -43.23 35.55
CA GLN A 694 19.71 -43.36 36.65
C GLN A 694 19.37 -42.44 37.83
N HIS A 695 18.92 -41.21 37.53
CA HIS A 695 18.66 -40.17 38.52
C HIS A 695 17.17 -39.85 38.64
N SER A 696 16.34 -40.90 38.53
CA SER A 696 14.88 -40.76 38.50
C SER A 696 14.32 -40.03 39.74
N GLU A 697 15.03 -40.04 40.87
CA GLU A 697 14.67 -39.36 42.13
C GLU A 697 14.67 -37.83 42.04
N LEU A 698 15.34 -37.22 41.05
CA LEU A 698 15.34 -35.77 40.86
C LEU A 698 13.97 -35.21 40.42
N PHE A 699 13.19 -36.05 39.75
CA PHE A 699 11.96 -35.63 39.08
C PHE A 699 10.71 -35.88 39.94
N GLU A 700 9.75 -34.96 39.86
CA GLU A 700 8.43 -35.08 40.45
C GLU A 700 7.33 -34.60 39.49
N THR A 701 6.08 -34.93 39.81
CA THR A 701 4.93 -34.48 39.03
C THR A 701 4.84 -32.95 38.98
N GLY A 702 4.70 -32.43 37.77
CA GLY A 702 4.67 -31.00 37.49
C GLY A 702 6.00 -30.41 37.02
N ASP A 703 7.09 -31.19 37.03
CA ASP A 703 8.35 -30.73 36.44
C ASP A 703 8.30 -30.66 34.91
N ILE A 704 9.24 -29.92 34.34
CA ILE A 704 9.46 -29.80 32.91
C ILE A 704 10.90 -30.23 32.62
N PHE A 705 11.09 -31.14 31.67
CA PHE A 705 12.40 -31.57 31.21
C PHE A 705 12.59 -31.18 29.75
N THR A 706 13.53 -30.26 29.51
CA THR A 706 13.94 -29.85 28.17
C THR A 706 15.23 -30.58 27.80
N PRO A 707 15.18 -31.55 26.86
CA PRO A 707 16.36 -32.36 26.51
C PRO A 707 17.53 -31.53 25.96
N ALA A 708 17.21 -30.50 25.18
CA ALA A 708 18.19 -29.60 24.59
C ALA A 708 17.58 -28.19 24.51
N PRO A 709 17.86 -27.30 25.47
CA PRO A 709 17.59 -25.87 25.32
C PRO A 709 18.51 -25.29 24.24
N GLU A 710 18.02 -24.32 23.47
CA GLU A 710 18.72 -23.69 22.33
C GLU A 710 19.46 -24.71 21.44
N PRO A 711 18.76 -25.73 20.90
CA PRO A 711 19.40 -26.83 20.20
C PRO A 711 20.21 -26.37 18.96
N GLU A 712 19.93 -25.18 18.43
CA GLU A 712 20.70 -24.54 17.36
C GLU A 712 22.17 -24.25 17.74
N ASN A 713 22.45 -24.10 19.04
CA ASN A 713 23.78 -23.88 19.58
C ASN A 713 24.57 -25.19 19.73
N GLY A 714 23.90 -26.34 19.64
CA GLY A 714 24.50 -27.66 19.80
C GLY A 714 25.35 -28.14 18.61
N SER A 715 25.75 -29.41 18.65
CA SER A 715 26.50 -30.07 17.57
C SER A 715 25.71 -30.17 16.24
N ILE A 716 24.39 -30.01 16.26
CA ILE A 716 23.54 -29.99 15.04
C ILE A 716 23.59 -28.65 14.29
N GLY A 717 24.01 -27.57 14.94
CA GLY A 717 24.19 -26.25 14.34
C GLY A 717 22.91 -25.48 13.97
N ASP A 718 23.09 -24.27 13.45
CA ASP A 718 21.99 -23.35 13.12
C ASP A 718 21.16 -23.85 11.93
N PRO A 719 19.86 -24.13 12.12
CA PRO A 719 18.99 -24.69 11.08
C PRO A 719 18.67 -23.73 9.94
N ARG A 720 18.94 -22.43 10.07
CA ARG A 720 18.63 -21.42 9.03
C ARG A 720 19.65 -21.42 7.89
N THR A 721 20.79 -22.08 8.08
CA THR A 721 21.90 -22.09 7.13
C THR A 721 21.60 -22.88 5.84
N SER A 722 20.75 -23.92 5.90
CA SER A 722 20.32 -24.66 4.72
C SER A 722 19.04 -25.46 4.98
N SER A 723 18.32 -25.83 3.92
CA SER A 723 17.12 -26.68 4.03
C SER A 723 17.41 -28.07 4.59
N GLU A 724 18.62 -28.59 4.43
CA GLU A 724 19.01 -29.90 4.98
C GLU A 724 19.27 -29.80 6.49
N ASN A 725 19.91 -28.71 6.94
CA ASN A 725 20.09 -28.44 8.36
C ASN A 725 18.75 -28.21 9.06
N ALA A 726 17.82 -27.49 8.43
CA ALA A 726 16.46 -27.36 8.93
C ALA A 726 15.76 -28.72 9.11
N LYS A 727 15.87 -29.64 8.14
CA LYS A 727 15.30 -30.99 8.27
C LYS A 727 15.95 -31.78 9.42
N SER A 728 17.28 -31.79 9.47
CA SER A 728 18.05 -32.47 10.53
C SER A 728 17.65 -31.96 11.91
N PHE A 729 17.53 -30.64 12.07
CA PHE A 729 17.07 -29.99 13.29
C PHE A 729 15.65 -30.41 13.68
N ASN A 730 14.69 -30.37 12.75
CA ASN A 730 13.32 -30.78 13.05
C ASN A 730 13.21 -32.27 13.43
N ASN A 731 13.96 -33.15 12.76
CA ASN A 731 14.02 -34.57 13.11
C ASN A 731 14.60 -34.77 14.50
N PHE A 732 15.70 -34.07 14.81
CA PHE A 732 16.32 -34.10 16.14
C PHE A 732 15.32 -33.72 17.25
N LEU A 733 14.49 -32.69 17.05
CA LEU A 733 13.48 -32.30 18.04
C LEU A 733 12.43 -33.38 18.26
N ILE A 734 11.94 -34.01 17.19
CA ILE A 734 10.94 -35.08 17.25
C ILE A 734 11.51 -36.29 17.98
N ASP A 735 12.72 -36.72 17.60
CA ASP A 735 13.37 -37.89 18.18
C ASP A 735 13.75 -37.64 19.66
N SER A 736 14.24 -36.43 19.98
CA SER A 736 14.52 -36.02 21.37
C SER A 736 13.28 -36.04 22.24
N TYR A 737 12.14 -35.56 21.70
CA TYR A 737 10.86 -35.55 22.41
C TYR A 737 10.38 -36.98 22.69
N ALA A 738 10.38 -37.84 21.67
CA ALA A 738 9.96 -39.23 21.80
C ALA A 738 10.86 -40.01 22.77
N ASN A 739 12.17 -39.80 22.71
CA ASN A 739 13.14 -40.43 23.62
C ASN A 739 12.94 -40.00 25.08
N CYS A 740 12.69 -38.70 25.32
CA CYS A 740 12.36 -38.18 26.65
C CYS A 740 11.06 -38.80 27.19
N GLN A 741 10.00 -38.83 26.37
CA GLN A 741 8.72 -39.43 26.77
C GLN A 741 8.90 -40.90 27.14
N LYS A 742 9.62 -41.65 26.29
CA LYS A 742 9.91 -43.06 26.52
C LYS A 742 10.65 -43.29 27.85
N ALA A 743 11.64 -42.46 28.18
CA ALA A 743 12.36 -42.56 29.45
C ALA A 743 11.41 -42.41 30.67
N PHE A 744 10.53 -41.42 30.68
CA PHE A 744 9.58 -41.24 31.78
C PHE A 744 8.46 -42.28 31.80
N GLU A 745 8.02 -42.78 30.64
CA GLU A 745 7.11 -43.92 30.55
C GLU A 745 7.71 -45.17 31.21
N ASP A 746 8.98 -45.45 30.93
CA ASP A 746 9.68 -46.60 31.51
C ASP A 746 9.83 -46.47 33.02
N ILE A 747 10.16 -45.28 33.55
CA ILE A 747 10.15 -45.02 35.00
C ILE A 747 8.77 -45.30 35.59
N ASN A 748 7.71 -44.82 34.94
CA ASN A 748 6.34 -44.94 35.43
C ASN A 748 5.78 -46.36 35.35
N GLN A 749 6.33 -47.22 34.50
CA GLN A 749 5.95 -48.63 34.43
C GLN A 749 6.27 -49.37 35.74
N PHE A 750 7.30 -48.94 36.45
CA PHE A 750 7.73 -49.52 37.73
C PHE A 750 7.13 -48.81 38.96
N LEU A 751 6.24 -47.83 38.77
CA LEU A 751 5.59 -47.06 39.84
C LEU A 751 4.06 -47.29 39.84
N GLU A 752 3.56 -48.18 40.69
CA GLU A 752 2.14 -48.55 40.74
C GLU A 752 1.23 -47.40 41.24
N ASN A 753 1.65 -46.67 42.27
CA ASN A 753 0.80 -45.69 42.98
C ASN A 753 1.33 -44.25 42.97
N ASN A 754 2.46 -43.97 42.30
CA ASN A 754 3.10 -42.65 42.33
C ASN A 754 3.76 -42.30 40.99
N LYS A 755 2.99 -42.41 39.90
CA LYS A 755 3.46 -42.05 38.55
C LYS A 755 3.84 -40.57 38.51
N LYS A 756 5.03 -40.29 37.98
CA LYS A 756 5.60 -38.96 37.78
C LYS A 756 5.14 -38.41 36.44
N SER A 757 4.34 -37.35 36.46
CA SER A 757 3.95 -36.63 35.24
C SER A 757 4.90 -35.46 35.01
N VAL A 758 5.96 -35.71 34.23
CA VAL A 758 6.97 -34.72 33.82
C VAL A 758 6.70 -34.32 32.37
N THR A 759 6.72 -33.01 32.09
CA THR A 759 6.52 -32.48 30.74
C THR A 759 7.82 -32.54 29.95
N CYS A 760 7.90 -33.39 28.93
CA CYS A 760 9.02 -33.40 27.99
C CYS A 760 8.90 -32.30 26.93
N GLY A 761 10.03 -31.86 26.39
CA GLY A 761 10.11 -30.93 25.26
C GLY A 761 10.37 -29.50 25.72
N TYR A 762 9.48 -28.58 25.38
CA TYR A 762 9.69 -27.15 25.64
C TYR A 762 11.05 -26.65 25.12
N PHE A 763 11.40 -27.09 23.90
CA PHE A 763 12.66 -26.75 23.24
C PHE A 763 12.70 -25.24 22.99
N SER A 764 13.37 -24.52 23.89
CA SER A 764 13.56 -23.10 23.75
C SER A 764 14.57 -22.85 22.64
N MET A 765 14.34 -21.84 21.82
CA MET A 765 15.18 -21.46 20.69
C MET A 765 14.94 -20.00 20.35
N ASN A 766 15.85 -19.38 19.62
CA ASN A 766 15.67 -18.00 19.20
C ASN A 766 14.36 -17.81 18.39
N GLY A 767 13.68 -16.68 18.60
CA GLY A 767 12.37 -16.42 17.97
C GLY A 767 12.39 -16.45 16.44
N ASP A 768 13.53 -16.09 15.83
CA ASP A 768 13.76 -16.17 14.39
C ASP A 768 14.01 -17.61 13.90
N VAL A 769 14.72 -18.44 14.67
CA VAL A 769 14.85 -19.89 14.43
C VAL A 769 13.48 -20.56 14.44
N ALA A 770 12.66 -20.28 15.47
CA ALA A 770 11.29 -20.80 15.54
C ALA A 770 10.44 -20.34 14.34
N LYS A 771 10.65 -19.11 13.88
CA LYS A 771 9.93 -18.53 12.74
C LYS A 771 10.36 -19.12 11.40
N GLU A 772 11.63 -19.39 11.18
CA GLU A 772 12.15 -19.74 9.85
C GLU A 772 12.33 -21.26 9.66
N SER A 773 12.62 -22.00 10.73
CA SER A 773 13.07 -23.38 10.65
C SER A 773 12.03 -24.41 11.06
N LEU A 774 11.09 -24.09 11.95
CA LEU A 774 10.08 -25.06 12.41
C LEU A 774 9.02 -25.36 11.34
N THR A 775 8.52 -26.60 11.34
CA THR A 775 7.34 -27.00 10.58
C THR A 775 6.13 -27.23 11.49
N ARG A 776 4.90 -27.10 10.94
CA ARG A 776 3.66 -27.44 11.66
C ARG A 776 3.65 -28.88 12.15
N GLU A 777 4.25 -29.79 11.39
CA GLU A 777 4.30 -31.20 11.75
C GLU A 777 5.20 -31.41 12.98
N THR A 778 6.38 -30.80 12.99
CA THR A 778 7.31 -30.84 14.12
C THR A 778 6.62 -30.34 15.38
N VAL A 779 6.02 -29.14 15.33
CA VAL A 779 5.36 -28.53 16.50
C VAL A 779 4.27 -29.46 17.06
N LYS A 780 3.45 -30.07 16.20
CA LYS A 780 2.42 -31.03 16.64
C LYS A 780 3.02 -32.29 17.27
N LYS A 781 4.12 -32.80 16.73
CA LYS A 781 4.81 -34.00 17.25
C LYS A 781 5.61 -33.73 18.53
N THR A 782 5.94 -32.48 18.83
CA THR A 782 6.69 -32.08 20.03
C THR A 782 5.81 -31.40 21.08
N GLY A 783 4.57 -31.86 21.26
CA GLY A 783 3.66 -31.40 22.32
C GLY A 783 2.75 -30.22 21.97
N ASN A 784 2.73 -29.77 20.71
CA ASN A 784 1.92 -28.63 20.23
C ASN A 784 2.18 -27.31 20.98
N VAL A 785 3.44 -27.09 21.35
CA VAL A 785 3.94 -25.88 22.02
C VAL A 785 5.17 -25.37 21.27
N VAL A 786 5.25 -24.06 21.05
CA VAL A 786 6.44 -23.38 20.56
C VAL A 786 7.04 -22.57 21.70
N VAL A 787 8.32 -22.81 22.00
CA VAL A 787 9.04 -22.12 23.08
C VAL A 787 10.08 -21.21 22.45
N ILE A 788 10.05 -19.92 22.78
CA ILE A 788 10.97 -18.93 22.20
C ILE A 788 11.77 -18.20 23.27
N ASP A 789 13.05 -18.04 22.98
CA ASP A 789 13.97 -17.16 23.67
C ASP A 789 14.00 -15.87 22.85
N HIS A 790 13.31 -14.83 23.35
CA HIS A 790 12.93 -13.68 22.52
C HIS A 790 13.05 -12.35 23.26
N TYR A 791 14.14 -11.65 22.97
CA TYR A 791 14.43 -10.32 23.49
C TYR A 791 14.14 -9.27 22.43
N VAL A 792 13.29 -8.30 22.77
CA VAL A 792 12.80 -7.29 21.81
C VAL A 792 13.25 -5.89 22.18
N LYS A 793 13.46 -5.05 21.16
CA LYS A 793 13.74 -3.62 21.35
C LYS A 793 12.51 -2.83 21.77
N ASP A 794 11.35 -3.22 21.28
CA ASP A 794 10.04 -2.63 21.59
C ASP A 794 9.11 -3.73 22.13
N PRO A 795 8.48 -3.57 23.31
CA PRO A 795 7.59 -4.58 23.87
C PRO A 795 6.44 -4.99 22.94
N ARG A 796 5.99 -4.11 22.04
CA ARG A 796 4.92 -4.40 21.06
C ARG A 796 5.35 -5.39 19.98
N GLN A 797 6.65 -5.51 19.73
CA GLN A 797 7.18 -6.50 18.80
C GLN A 797 6.96 -7.92 19.35
N LEU A 798 7.13 -8.12 20.67
CA LEU A 798 6.88 -9.41 21.32
C LEU A 798 5.46 -9.90 21.06
N PHE A 799 4.46 -9.01 21.13
CA PHE A 799 3.07 -9.34 20.79
C PHE A 799 2.93 -9.83 19.34
N THR A 800 3.48 -9.06 18.41
CA THR A 800 3.36 -9.36 16.97
C THR A 800 4.00 -10.70 16.64
N ASP A 801 5.15 -11.00 17.23
CA ASP A 801 5.88 -12.24 16.99
C ASP A 801 5.17 -13.45 17.63
N ILE A 802 4.65 -13.31 18.85
CA ILE A 802 3.87 -14.35 19.54
C ILE A 802 2.59 -14.69 18.75
N ASP A 803 1.81 -13.68 18.32
CA ASP A 803 0.57 -13.88 17.56
C ASP A 803 0.86 -14.50 16.18
N TYR A 804 1.94 -14.06 15.53
CA TYR A 804 2.40 -14.66 14.28
C TYR A 804 2.73 -16.15 14.44
N LEU A 805 3.50 -16.53 15.47
CA LEU A 805 3.88 -17.93 15.70
C LEU A 805 2.67 -18.80 16.05
N HIS A 806 1.76 -18.28 16.89
CA HIS A 806 0.52 -18.97 17.22
C HIS A 806 -0.32 -19.24 15.97
N GLN A 807 -0.56 -18.23 15.13
CA GLN A 807 -1.34 -18.39 13.89
C GLN A 807 -0.62 -19.25 12.84
N LYS A 808 0.71 -19.12 12.76
CA LYS A 808 1.51 -19.91 11.82
C LYS A 808 1.44 -21.39 12.15
N TYR A 809 1.53 -21.76 13.43
CA TYR A 809 1.65 -23.18 13.82
C TYR A 809 0.38 -23.79 14.42
N ASP A 810 -0.62 -22.97 14.80
CA ASP A 810 -1.82 -23.40 15.54
C ASP A 810 -1.47 -24.09 16.88
N ALA A 811 -0.53 -23.47 17.62
CA ALA A 811 0.10 -24.04 18.80
C ALA A 811 0.15 -23.05 19.96
N ASN A 812 0.25 -23.57 21.18
CA ASN A 812 0.49 -22.74 22.36
C ASN A 812 1.92 -22.17 22.35
N ILE A 813 2.11 -21.03 23.01
CA ILE A 813 3.39 -20.33 23.08
C ILE A 813 3.89 -20.31 24.53
N VAL A 814 5.18 -20.53 24.70
CA VAL A 814 5.89 -20.31 25.97
C VAL A 814 7.06 -19.36 25.70
N LEU A 815 7.21 -18.34 26.54
CA LEU A 815 8.41 -17.52 26.55
C LEU A 815 9.47 -18.26 27.36
N GLY A 816 10.39 -18.94 26.67
CA GLY A 816 11.49 -19.71 27.26
C GLY A 816 12.52 -18.79 27.92
N GLU A 817 12.73 -17.62 27.30
CA GLU A 817 13.49 -16.53 27.88
C GLU A 817 12.94 -15.20 27.38
N PHE A 818 12.77 -14.27 28.31
CA PHE A 818 12.51 -12.86 28.03
C PHE A 818 13.03 -12.03 29.19
N GLY A 819 13.41 -10.79 28.91
CA GLY A 819 13.94 -9.87 29.91
C GLY A 819 14.43 -8.57 29.28
N ALA A 820 14.76 -7.60 30.12
CA ALA A 820 15.38 -6.36 29.71
C ALA A 820 16.18 -5.74 30.87
N PRO A 821 17.20 -4.92 30.58
CA PRO A 821 17.79 -4.70 29.27
C PRO A 821 18.75 -5.82 28.85
N ILE A 822 18.75 -6.14 27.56
CA ILE A 822 19.90 -6.74 26.87
C ILE A 822 20.71 -5.59 26.26
N PRO A 823 22.00 -5.39 26.60
CA PRO A 823 22.76 -4.21 26.22
C PRO A 823 22.75 -3.91 24.71
N ASP A 824 22.88 -4.94 23.87
CA ASP A 824 22.94 -4.80 22.41
C ASP A 824 21.58 -4.51 21.78
N ILE A 825 20.48 -4.78 22.49
CA ILE A 825 19.11 -4.63 21.98
C ILE A 825 18.46 -3.37 22.55
N ASN A 826 18.54 -3.19 23.87
CA ASN A 826 17.83 -2.17 24.64
C ASN A 826 18.73 -1.01 25.07
N GLY A 827 20.06 -1.18 25.03
CA GLY A 827 21.00 -0.26 25.67
C GLY A 827 20.96 -0.34 27.20
N LYS A 828 21.55 0.66 27.88
CA LYS A 828 21.51 0.75 29.35
C LYS A 828 20.15 1.28 29.82
N MET A 829 19.56 0.65 30.83
CA MET A 829 18.32 1.10 31.48
C MET A 829 18.56 1.42 32.95
N THR A 830 17.84 2.41 33.49
CA THR A 830 17.67 2.57 34.94
C THR A 830 16.68 1.54 35.46
N GLU A 831 16.63 1.29 36.78
CA GLU A 831 15.68 0.33 37.34
C GLU A 831 14.21 0.69 37.07
N GLU A 832 13.87 1.99 37.01
CA GLU A 832 12.52 2.44 36.65
C GLU A 832 12.16 2.07 35.22
N LYS A 833 13.07 2.35 34.27
CA LYS A 833 12.87 2.02 32.86
C LYS A 833 12.81 0.52 32.64
N GLN A 834 13.64 -0.23 33.36
CA GLN A 834 13.60 -1.68 33.36
C GLN A 834 12.22 -2.19 33.83
N ALA A 835 11.73 -1.69 34.96
CA ALA A 835 10.44 -2.08 35.52
C ALA A 835 9.27 -1.75 34.57
N GLU A 836 9.27 -0.55 33.97
CA GLU A 836 8.26 -0.13 32.99
C GLU A 836 8.26 -1.04 31.76
N PHE A 837 9.44 -1.34 31.22
CA PHE A 837 9.60 -2.19 30.05
C PHE A 837 9.11 -3.62 30.32
N ILE A 838 9.50 -4.19 31.47
CA ILE A 838 9.05 -5.53 31.89
C ILE A 838 7.54 -5.57 32.11
N ASN A 839 6.96 -4.52 32.67
CA ASN A 839 5.51 -4.43 32.83
C ASN A 839 4.80 -4.49 31.48
N GLU A 840 5.30 -3.78 30.47
CA GLU A 840 4.71 -3.84 29.13
C GLU A 840 4.93 -5.21 28.46
N LEU A 841 6.08 -5.86 28.63
CA LEU A 841 6.29 -7.24 28.12
C LEU A 841 5.30 -8.23 28.76
N LEU A 842 5.18 -8.22 30.09
CA LEU A 842 4.26 -9.10 30.82
C LEU A 842 2.80 -8.79 30.50
N LYS A 843 2.47 -7.52 30.26
CA LYS A 843 1.16 -7.12 29.76
C LYS A 843 0.89 -7.75 28.40
N GLN A 844 1.83 -7.74 27.45
CA GLN A 844 1.64 -8.41 26.16
C GLN A 844 1.43 -9.93 26.32
N ALA A 845 2.20 -10.59 27.19
CA ALA A 845 1.98 -12.01 27.50
C ALA A 845 0.59 -12.25 28.13
N TYR A 846 0.17 -11.36 29.02
CA TYR A 846 -1.12 -11.43 29.71
C TYR A 846 -2.30 -11.22 28.76
N MET A 847 -2.19 -10.27 27.82
CA MET A 847 -3.16 -10.03 26.75
C MET A 847 -3.43 -11.29 25.92
N ASN A 848 -2.47 -12.21 25.86
CA ASN A 848 -2.51 -13.40 25.01
C ASN A 848 -2.47 -14.71 25.80
N LYS A 849 -2.76 -14.67 27.11
CA LYS A 849 -2.76 -15.82 28.02
C LYS A 849 -3.68 -16.99 27.61
N LYS A 850 -4.55 -16.78 26.61
CA LYS A 850 -5.38 -17.84 26.01
C LYS A 850 -4.54 -18.91 25.29
N TYR A 851 -3.40 -18.53 24.73
CA TYR A 851 -2.46 -19.43 24.06
C TYR A 851 -1.01 -19.23 24.51
N VAL A 852 -0.69 -18.16 25.23
CA VAL A 852 0.55 -18.06 26.00
C VAL A 852 0.36 -18.83 27.30
N VAL A 853 0.99 -20.01 27.41
CA VAL A 853 0.77 -20.96 28.51
C VAL A 853 1.94 -21.04 29.49
N GLY A 854 3.01 -20.28 29.24
CA GLY A 854 4.15 -20.22 30.14
C GLY A 854 5.07 -19.03 29.88
N VAL A 855 5.71 -18.55 30.94
CA VAL A 855 6.72 -17.49 30.90
C VAL A 855 7.89 -17.85 31.82
N ASN A 856 9.11 -17.70 31.34
CA ASN A 856 10.34 -17.88 32.11
C ASN A 856 11.21 -16.62 31.98
N TYR A 857 11.31 -15.86 33.08
CA TYR A 857 12.05 -14.60 33.07
C TYR A 857 13.55 -14.84 33.25
N TRP A 858 14.35 -14.26 32.36
CA TRP A 858 15.81 -14.30 32.39
C TRP A 858 16.34 -12.97 32.92
N THR A 859 17.00 -12.86 34.08
CA THR A 859 17.30 -13.86 35.14
C THR A 859 17.08 -13.30 36.54
N VAL A 860 17.14 -14.16 37.58
CA VAL A 860 17.01 -13.74 38.99
C VAL A 860 18.07 -12.72 39.42
N THR A 861 19.35 -12.96 39.12
CA THR A 861 20.50 -12.10 39.48
C THR A 861 21.70 -12.37 38.55
N GLY A 862 22.78 -11.60 38.66
CA GLY A 862 24.05 -11.80 37.96
C GLY A 862 24.06 -11.44 36.46
N SER A 863 23.08 -10.66 36.00
CA SER A 863 22.95 -10.25 34.59
C SER A 863 22.42 -8.82 34.46
N SER A 864 22.45 -8.25 33.24
CA SER A 864 21.87 -6.93 32.97
C SER A 864 20.36 -6.89 33.20
N THR A 865 19.68 -8.03 33.05
CA THR A 865 18.23 -8.17 33.25
C THR A 865 17.84 -8.57 34.68
N ALA A 866 18.82 -8.65 35.59
CA ALA A 866 18.63 -9.10 36.97
C ALA A 866 17.44 -8.44 37.68
N LEU A 867 16.77 -9.21 38.55
CA LEU A 867 15.70 -8.77 39.45
C LEU A 867 16.24 -8.41 40.84
N TYR A 868 17.32 -9.05 41.26
CA TYR A 868 18.02 -8.77 42.52
C TYR A 868 19.41 -8.22 42.21
N ASN A 869 19.89 -7.29 43.03
CA ASN A 869 21.28 -6.86 42.99
C ASN A 869 22.19 -7.94 43.62
N ASP A 870 23.49 -7.84 43.42
CA ASP A 870 24.47 -8.83 43.92
C ASP A 870 24.51 -8.89 45.46
N ASP A 871 24.10 -7.83 46.15
CA ASP A 871 23.94 -7.78 47.61
C ASP A 871 22.63 -8.40 48.13
N GLY A 872 21.78 -8.90 47.23
CA GLY A 872 20.48 -9.48 47.53
C GLY A 872 19.33 -8.48 47.67
N SER A 873 19.56 -7.18 47.46
CA SER A 873 18.49 -6.18 47.48
C SER A 873 17.58 -6.26 46.24
N GLU A 874 16.28 -5.98 46.43
CA GLU A 874 15.29 -6.03 45.35
C GLU A 874 15.39 -4.81 44.42
N ARG A 875 15.48 -5.05 43.11
CA ARG A 875 15.32 -4.01 42.09
C ARG A 875 13.85 -3.69 41.84
N LYS A 876 13.55 -2.54 41.24
CA LYS A 876 12.15 -2.14 40.96
C LYS A 876 11.37 -3.15 40.10
N ALA A 877 12.04 -3.81 39.16
CA ALA A 877 11.45 -4.85 38.30
C ALA A 877 10.88 -6.04 39.08
N THR A 878 11.45 -6.37 40.24
CA THR A 878 11.00 -7.47 41.13
C THR A 878 9.56 -7.30 41.55
N LYS A 879 9.14 -6.06 41.82
CA LYS A 879 7.74 -5.76 42.19
C LYS A 879 6.78 -6.06 41.05
N ILE A 880 7.19 -5.79 39.80
CA ILE A 880 6.40 -6.05 38.60
C ILE A 880 6.26 -7.56 38.39
N ILE A 881 7.33 -8.35 38.48
CA ILE A 881 7.24 -9.81 38.37
C ILE A 881 6.28 -10.37 39.42
N LYS A 882 6.46 -9.98 40.70
CA LYS A 882 5.58 -10.41 41.80
C LYS A 882 4.11 -10.08 41.54
N GLN A 883 3.83 -8.93 40.94
CA GLN A 883 2.47 -8.49 40.63
C GLN A 883 1.75 -9.43 39.64
N TYR A 884 2.45 -9.97 38.66
CA TYR A 884 1.88 -10.93 37.70
C TYR A 884 1.91 -12.37 38.24
N TYR A 885 2.95 -12.74 38.99
CA TYR A 885 3.08 -14.12 39.49
C TYR A 885 2.17 -14.40 40.68
N LEU A 886 1.80 -13.36 41.43
CA LEU A 886 0.79 -13.39 42.49
C LEU A 886 -0.36 -12.42 42.16
N PRO A 887 -1.24 -12.77 41.20
CA PRO A 887 -2.33 -11.89 40.81
C PRO A 887 -3.31 -11.65 41.96
N ASN A 888 -3.95 -10.48 41.92
CA ASN A 888 -5.10 -10.17 42.75
C ASN A 888 -6.35 -10.86 42.22
N ILE A 889 -7.35 -11.03 43.08
CA ILE A 889 -8.55 -11.79 42.78
C ILE A 889 -9.76 -10.94 43.08
N ILE A 890 -10.59 -10.74 42.07
CA ILE A 890 -11.90 -10.11 42.21
C ILE A 890 -12.92 -11.23 42.17
N ARG A 891 -13.59 -11.48 43.30
CA ARG A 891 -14.71 -12.43 43.40
C ARG A 891 -16.01 -11.68 43.59
N GLY A 892 -17.11 -12.27 43.16
CA GLY A 892 -18.39 -11.62 43.38
C GLY A 892 -19.60 -12.45 43.00
N THR A 893 -20.76 -11.89 43.29
CA THR A 893 -22.06 -12.42 42.84
C THR A 893 -22.79 -11.38 42.01
N VAL A 894 -23.56 -11.87 41.02
CA VAL A 894 -24.46 -11.04 40.22
C VAL A 894 -25.88 -11.56 40.38
N SER A 895 -26.78 -10.69 40.83
CA SER A 895 -28.20 -10.95 41.01
C SER A 895 -29.06 -9.92 40.30
N ASN A 896 -30.35 -10.21 40.08
CA ASN A 896 -31.32 -9.23 39.58
C ASN A 896 -31.93 -8.41 40.73
N THR A 897 -32.75 -7.40 40.44
CA THR A 897 -33.40 -6.59 41.50
C THR A 897 -34.38 -7.37 42.40
N LEU A 898 -34.77 -8.59 42.00
CA LEU A 898 -35.55 -9.52 42.82
C LEU A 898 -34.67 -10.37 43.76
N GLY A 899 -33.35 -10.33 43.62
CA GLY A 899 -32.40 -11.12 44.42
C GLY A 899 -32.09 -12.50 43.84
N GLU A 900 -32.60 -12.82 42.65
CA GLU A 900 -32.32 -14.09 41.97
C GLU A 900 -30.94 -14.02 41.27
N PRO A 901 -30.09 -15.07 41.37
CA PRO A 901 -28.78 -15.10 40.73
C PRO A 901 -28.88 -15.10 39.19
N ILE A 902 -27.94 -14.44 38.52
CA ILE A 902 -27.90 -14.35 37.05
C ILE A 902 -26.68 -15.09 36.50
N ALA A 903 -26.92 -16.18 35.77
CA ALA A 903 -25.88 -16.94 35.09
C ALA A 903 -25.45 -16.32 33.75
N LYS A 904 -24.22 -16.64 33.31
CA LYS A 904 -23.65 -16.22 32.02
C LYS A 904 -23.58 -14.70 31.85
N VAL A 905 -23.38 -13.96 32.93
CA VAL A 905 -23.06 -12.53 32.89
C VAL A 905 -21.57 -12.39 32.66
N ALA A 906 -21.17 -11.63 31.64
CA ALA A 906 -19.77 -11.38 31.35
C ALA A 906 -19.20 -10.29 32.27
N ILE A 907 -18.13 -10.61 32.98
CA ILE A 907 -17.38 -9.68 33.83
C ILE A 907 -16.02 -9.48 33.21
N LYS A 908 -15.67 -8.23 32.86
CA LYS A 908 -14.41 -7.89 32.17
C LYS A 908 -13.65 -6.78 32.87
N THR A 909 -12.33 -6.75 32.80
CA THR A 909 -11.54 -5.59 33.24
C THR A 909 -11.60 -4.41 32.26
N GLN A 910 -11.21 -3.22 32.71
CA GLN A 910 -11.30 -1.97 31.95
C GLN A 910 -10.47 -1.96 30.68
N ASP A 911 -9.30 -2.58 30.78
CA ASP A 911 -8.37 -2.79 29.69
C ASP A 911 -8.88 -3.85 28.69
N GLY A 912 -9.97 -4.56 29.01
CA GLY A 912 -10.54 -5.63 28.20
C GLY A 912 -9.71 -6.92 28.19
N LEU A 913 -8.64 -6.99 28.98
CA LEU A 913 -7.62 -8.04 28.91
C LEU A 913 -7.97 -9.31 29.70
N ASN A 914 -8.97 -9.22 30.59
CA ASN A 914 -9.48 -10.37 31.29
C ASN A 914 -11.00 -10.38 31.34
N ALA A 915 -11.56 -11.58 31.20
CA ALA A 915 -12.99 -11.82 31.21
C ALA A 915 -13.31 -13.13 31.93
N THR A 916 -14.44 -13.17 32.62
CA THR A 916 -15.04 -14.39 33.14
C THR A 916 -16.56 -14.32 32.97
N LEU A 917 -17.24 -15.46 33.09
CA LEU A 917 -18.69 -15.50 33.17
C LEU A 917 -19.14 -15.90 34.57
N THR A 918 -20.30 -15.40 34.98
CA THR A 918 -20.97 -15.93 36.16
C THR A 918 -21.44 -17.36 35.95
N ASP A 919 -21.29 -18.18 36.98
CA ASP A 919 -21.82 -19.54 37.03
C ASP A 919 -23.35 -19.54 37.22
N LYS A 920 -23.94 -20.73 37.38
CA LYS A 920 -25.38 -20.91 37.58
C LYS A 920 -25.92 -20.20 38.83
N ASP A 921 -25.07 -19.97 39.83
CA ASP A 921 -25.40 -19.33 41.11
C ASP A 921 -25.02 -17.83 41.08
N GLY A 922 -24.69 -17.29 39.90
CA GLY A 922 -24.33 -15.89 39.72
C GLY A 922 -22.92 -15.54 40.20
N ARG A 923 -22.09 -16.51 40.56
CA ARG A 923 -20.75 -16.27 41.13
C ARG A 923 -19.70 -16.13 40.03
N PHE A 924 -18.71 -15.26 40.24
CA PHE A 924 -17.56 -15.12 39.35
C PHE A 924 -16.25 -14.92 40.11
N SER A 925 -15.13 -15.19 39.44
CA SER A 925 -13.77 -14.95 39.91
C SER A 925 -12.89 -14.49 38.75
N LEU A 926 -12.13 -13.40 38.95
CA LEU A 926 -11.27 -12.78 37.95
C LEU A 926 -9.88 -12.52 38.53
N LEU A 927 -8.83 -13.00 37.87
CA LEU A 927 -7.43 -12.81 38.27
C LEU A 927 -6.82 -11.58 37.59
N VAL A 928 -6.38 -10.57 38.33
CA VAL A 928 -5.89 -9.31 37.75
C VAL A 928 -4.53 -8.93 38.34
N PRO A 929 -3.57 -8.43 37.54
CA PRO A 929 -2.28 -8.00 38.08
C PRO A 929 -2.42 -6.85 39.10
N SER A 930 -3.36 -5.91 38.90
CA SER A 930 -3.60 -4.78 39.83
C SER A 930 -5.04 -4.77 40.36
N VAL A 931 -5.26 -4.26 41.57
CA VAL A 931 -6.59 -4.09 42.20
C VAL A 931 -7.28 -2.80 41.79
N ASP A 932 -6.54 -1.79 41.30
CA ASP A 932 -7.13 -0.56 40.77
C ASP A 932 -7.62 -0.82 39.34
N ASN A 933 -8.83 -1.37 39.26
CA ASN A 933 -9.45 -1.77 38.00
C ASN A 933 -10.92 -1.36 37.98
N GLN A 934 -11.38 -0.79 36.86
CA GLN A 934 -12.81 -0.82 36.57
C GLN A 934 -13.14 -2.19 35.97
N ILE A 935 -14.31 -2.71 36.31
CA ILE A 935 -14.88 -3.87 35.65
C ILE A 935 -16.16 -3.49 34.91
N TYR A 936 -16.37 -4.14 33.78
CA TYR A 936 -17.53 -4.05 32.93
C TYR A 936 -18.37 -5.31 33.09
N ILE A 937 -19.65 -5.12 33.41
CA ILE A 937 -20.62 -6.20 33.58
C ILE A 937 -21.62 -6.13 32.45
N MET A 938 -21.65 -7.18 31.62
CA MET A 938 -22.39 -7.20 30.37
C MET A 938 -23.32 -8.41 30.32
N ASN A 939 -24.56 -8.19 29.91
CA ASN A 939 -25.53 -9.26 29.66
C ASN A 939 -26.51 -8.86 28.56
N ASP A 940 -27.02 -9.83 27.80
CA ASP A 940 -28.02 -9.57 26.76
C ASP A 940 -29.34 -9.08 27.33
N LYS A 941 -29.79 -9.68 28.44
CA LYS A 941 -31.13 -9.48 29.04
C LYS A 941 -31.18 -8.36 30.07
N TYR A 942 -30.04 -8.00 30.66
CA TYR A 942 -29.93 -7.02 31.74
C TYR A 942 -29.05 -5.82 31.33
N LYS A 943 -29.29 -4.64 31.91
CA LYS A 943 -28.54 -3.41 31.64
C LYS A 943 -27.07 -3.62 31.97
N ASN A 944 -26.20 -3.12 31.11
CA ASN A 944 -24.75 -3.17 31.34
C ASN A 944 -24.38 -2.13 32.40
N ILE A 945 -23.47 -2.48 33.32
CA ILE A 945 -22.97 -1.56 34.35
C ILE A 945 -21.43 -1.55 34.35
N LYS A 946 -20.86 -0.46 34.88
CA LYS A 946 -19.42 -0.35 35.14
C LYS A 946 -19.23 -0.17 36.64
N GLU A 947 -18.35 -0.96 37.24
CA GLU A 947 -18.05 -0.89 38.67
C GLU A 947 -16.57 -0.60 38.88
N ALA A 948 -16.26 0.37 39.74
CA ALA A 948 -14.88 0.62 40.14
C ALA A 948 -14.53 -0.32 41.29
N VAL A 949 -13.56 -1.20 41.07
CA VAL A 949 -13.06 -2.09 42.12
C VAL A 949 -11.84 -1.42 42.73
N LYS A 950 -11.91 -1.13 44.03
CA LYS A 950 -10.79 -0.63 44.82
C LYS A 950 -10.62 -1.55 46.02
N GLY A 951 -9.49 -2.25 46.07
CA GLY A 951 -9.16 -3.17 47.15
C GLY A 951 -7.79 -2.84 47.72
N LYS A 952 -7.64 -2.92 49.05
CA LYS A 952 -6.33 -2.89 49.71
C LYS A 952 -5.70 -4.28 49.84
N ASN A 953 -6.49 -5.34 49.64
CA ASN A 953 -6.13 -6.73 49.90
C ASN A 953 -6.14 -7.55 48.60
N ARG A 954 -5.37 -8.65 48.57
CA ARG A 954 -5.24 -9.56 47.42
C ARG A 954 -6.58 -10.12 46.91
N GLN A 955 -7.56 -10.31 47.79
CA GLN A 955 -8.91 -10.71 47.44
C GLN A 955 -9.88 -9.56 47.69
N THR A 956 -10.66 -9.20 46.67
CA THR A 956 -11.74 -8.21 46.75
C THR A 956 -13.06 -8.90 46.39
N VAL A 957 -14.07 -8.77 47.26
CA VAL A 957 -15.41 -9.35 47.06
C VAL A 957 -16.40 -8.24 46.72
N ILE A 958 -17.19 -8.43 45.66
CA ILE A 958 -18.19 -7.47 45.20
C ILE A 958 -19.53 -8.15 44.89
N ASN A 959 -20.63 -7.55 45.33
CA ASN A 959 -21.97 -8.03 45.04
C ASN A 959 -22.66 -7.02 44.13
N LEU A 960 -23.15 -7.50 42.98
CA LEU A 960 -23.66 -6.67 41.91
C LEU A 960 -25.12 -7.00 41.64
N THR A 961 -25.92 -5.96 41.44
CA THR A 961 -27.35 -6.09 41.11
C THR A 961 -27.60 -5.51 39.72
N LEU A 962 -28.24 -6.27 38.84
CA LEU A 962 -28.57 -5.84 37.47
C LEU A 962 -30.06 -5.66 37.25
N GLU A 963 -30.42 -4.59 36.55
CA GLU A 963 -31.79 -4.33 36.11
C GLU A 963 -32.08 -4.95 34.74
N PRO A 964 -33.28 -5.51 34.49
CA PRO A 964 -33.64 -6.00 33.16
C PRO A 964 -33.70 -4.86 32.12
N LYS A 965 -33.29 -5.13 30.88
CA LYS A 965 -33.44 -4.15 29.76
C LYS A 965 -34.90 -3.97 29.33
N LYS A 966 -35.70 -5.03 29.42
CA LYS A 966 -37.15 -5.01 29.17
C LYS A 966 -37.86 -5.65 30.36
N ILE A 967 -38.81 -4.92 30.94
CA ILE A 967 -39.61 -5.41 32.06
C ILE A 967 -40.86 -6.07 31.49
N ASP A 968 -40.90 -7.41 31.48
CA ASP A 968 -42.09 -8.15 31.08
C ASP A 968 -43.17 -8.16 32.19
N THR A 969 -44.38 -8.57 31.83
CA THR A 969 -45.54 -8.58 32.74
C THR A 969 -45.32 -9.50 33.95
N PHE A 970 -44.56 -10.59 33.78
CA PHE A 970 -44.27 -11.55 34.84
C PHE A 970 -43.29 -10.97 35.87
N TYR A 971 -42.28 -10.24 35.41
CA TYR A 971 -41.34 -9.50 36.25
C TYR A 971 -42.03 -8.40 37.06
N LYS A 972 -43.01 -7.70 36.45
CA LYS A 972 -43.84 -6.71 37.17
C LYS A 972 -44.63 -7.34 38.31
N ILE A 973 -45.26 -8.49 38.05
CA ILE A 973 -46.04 -9.23 39.07
C ILE A 973 -45.14 -9.69 40.22
N LYS A 974 -43.98 -10.30 39.92
CA LYS A 974 -43.01 -10.69 40.96
C LYS A 974 -42.50 -9.51 41.78
N ASN A 975 -42.24 -8.37 41.15
CA ASN A 975 -41.78 -7.18 41.85
C ASN A 975 -42.86 -6.60 42.80
N ILE A 976 -44.14 -6.63 42.38
CA ILE A 976 -45.28 -6.25 43.22
C ILE A 976 -45.43 -7.21 44.40
N LEU A 977 -45.35 -8.52 44.16
CA LEU A 977 -45.42 -9.57 45.20
C LEU A 977 -44.29 -9.43 46.24
N LYS A 978 -43.07 -9.08 45.80
CA LYS A 978 -41.95 -8.78 46.69
C LYS A 978 -42.18 -7.50 47.50
N SER A 979 -42.72 -6.44 46.89
CA SER A 979 -42.99 -5.17 47.61
C SER A 979 -44.07 -5.27 48.69
N ILE A 980 -44.93 -6.29 48.61
CA ILE A 980 -45.98 -6.58 49.61
C ILE A 980 -45.64 -7.76 50.54
N GLY A 981 -44.40 -8.26 50.49
CA GLY A 981 -43.88 -9.26 51.44
C GLY A 981 -44.33 -10.71 51.22
N ILE A 982 -44.81 -11.06 50.02
CA ILE A 982 -45.24 -12.42 49.66
C ILE A 982 -44.09 -13.25 49.07
N LEU A 983 -43.04 -12.58 48.55
CA LEU A 983 -41.85 -13.17 47.91
C LEU A 983 -40.55 -12.78 48.61
#